data_AF-A0A9D2MAE2-F1
#
_entry.id   AF-A0A9D2MAE2-F1
#
_cell.length_a   1.000
_cell.length_b   1.000
_cell.length_c   1.000
_cell.angle_alpha   90.00
_cell.angle_beta   90.00
_cell.angle_gamma   90.00
#
_symmetry.space_group_name_H-M   'P 1'
#
loop_
_entity.id
_entity.type
_entity.pdbx_description
1 polymer ?
#
loop_
_entity_poly.entity_id
_entity_poly.type
_entity_poly.pdbx_seq_one_letter_code
_entity_poly.pdbx_strand_id
1 'polypeptide(L)'
;MKGTQKALSTLLALAMTAGLAIPAGAAEEEAAVTPYAIPDDVAGKLVILHTNDTHGADMAVEGECIGTAGVAQLKKDFEAAGANVLLVSAGDTIMGKPLVSANQGQSAFEFMNAAGYDAMTVGNHELDFGIDNLEKLAESADFDILCADMTEESTGNTVFESNKIYTLGGLEVGVFGLATPETRTKADASKMPGIVFPEGEELYACAQEQVDELKQAGADLIVCLGHLGIADESVGNRSIDVCENVDGIDLFIDGHSHSTTEEISAAADGSNVVNDTLIVSTGTALANVGVVIYDQDTDTMSNELVSAAAYTKVDPDVAELINTRNAEVEEEYGQVIATTEVDLNGSRSGGASTATNTGAEVVFPDGVGVRTAETNLGDFAADAILWQARQTLGEENVDAALTNGGGIRETLAVGDISMLDLLAVFPFGNTVATIDVTGAQLLEALEAATCTTPDAIGAFPQVAGIEFTVNVGVPYVNGDQYAGSTYYAPAEPGSRVTITTVNGAAFDPDATYTIATNDFTAKGGDTYGIFKTVGGWMDVGVTLDEALINYTTEALDGTISAEQYAEPAGRITIVNEPAAAFPTDVAENAWYYAAVSYVLDNGIMNGTSATTFAPDTTVTRGMVYQTLYNLAGQPGAAESTSFTDIEGKWYAAAASWAEAEGLTSGVSAGVFGGERTMTRQELAKVFADYAVMQGVAVPEADLSAYTDVDQVASWAAEGVENAVALGIISGSNNRLNPTGTAQRAELAQILMNFDALEPAYTVEHITVQNGERTVPAVVTMPVGEGPFPAVVMNHGHGGSKEEGGGFDGVAEALALKGVATIRMDFPGCGESTEPFTENYLSNMISDSNACKDYLVANYDVDAERLGILGYSMGGRIAATITGEDDQPYQAMVLLAGAVGDGETLAANLAGCSVEELDSVIAQAESDGKYTITTQYGQVQDLSAAWFREMIDSEPLANASKFTGPVLVIYGDQDTVVPADVNQLSLDAYENASEVVVPGADHGYGFYSDQPDVTALVEGSIADFFAESLAPAAESTAA
;
A
#
# COMPACT_ATOMS: atom_id res chain seq x y z
N MET A 1 -41.96 50.38 14.74
CA MET A 1 -40.87 49.83 15.57
C MET A 1 -39.54 50.24 14.96
N LYS A 2 -39.01 51.41 15.32
CA LYS A 2 -37.71 51.94 14.85
C LYS A 2 -36.87 52.53 16.00
N GLY A 3 -37.27 52.24 17.25
CA GLY A 3 -36.64 52.76 18.47
C GLY A 3 -35.84 51.73 19.27
N THR A 4 -35.97 50.43 18.97
CA THR A 4 -35.32 49.34 19.74
C THR A 4 -34.04 48.80 19.10
N GLN A 5 -33.82 49.01 17.80
CA GLN A 5 -32.58 48.58 17.12
C GLN A 5 -31.38 49.53 17.31
N LYS A 6 -31.60 50.79 17.70
CA LYS A 6 -30.49 51.73 18.00
C LYS A 6 -29.96 51.62 19.43
N ALA A 7 -30.73 51.04 20.37
CA ALA A 7 -30.27 50.86 21.74
C ALA A 7 -29.30 49.68 21.88
N LEU A 8 -29.52 48.60 21.13
CA LEU A 8 -28.69 47.40 21.18
C LEU A 8 -27.32 47.59 20.48
N SER A 9 -27.28 48.31 19.35
CA SER A 9 -26.02 48.61 18.66
C SER A 9 -25.14 49.62 19.40
N THR A 10 -25.73 50.49 20.23
CA THR A 10 -24.96 51.43 21.06
C THR A 10 -24.43 50.76 22.34
N LEU A 11 -25.12 49.73 22.87
CA LEU A 11 -24.64 48.94 24.02
C LEU A 11 -23.50 47.97 23.63
N LEU A 12 -23.53 47.41 22.43
CA LEU A 12 -22.45 46.56 21.92
C LEU A 12 -21.18 47.37 21.59
N ALA A 13 -21.34 48.59 21.06
CA ALA A 13 -20.22 49.49 20.79
C ALA A 13 -19.60 50.10 22.07
N LEU A 14 -20.38 50.29 23.15
CA LEU A 14 -19.84 50.71 24.46
C LEU A 14 -19.16 49.56 25.22
N ALA A 15 -19.58 48.31 25.02
CA ALA A 15 -18.89 47.14 25.58
C ALA A 15 -17.54 46.90 24.87
N MET A 16 -17.47 47.12 23.54
CA MET A 16 -16.22 46.99 22.77
C MET A 16 -15.26 48.17 22.92
N THR A 17 -15.68 49.30 23.50
CA THR A 17 -14.79 50.46 23.77
C THR A 17 -14.43 50.65 25.25
N ALA A 18 -15.06 49.92 26.17
CA ALA A 18 -14.68 49.88 27.58
C ALA A 18 -13.67 48.75 27.93
N GLY A 19 -13.39 47.82 26.99
CA GLY A 19 -12.33 46.82 27.12
C GLY A 19 -10.94 47.30 26.69
N LEU A 20 -10.83 48.50 26.08
CA LEU A 20 -9.58 49.02 25.48
C LEU A 20 -8.94 50.19 26.25
N ALA A 21 -9.29 50.39 27.52
CA ALA A 21 -8.63 51.40 28.35
C ALA A 21 -8.60 51.03 29.83
N ILE A 22 -7.40 50.60 30.29
CA ILE A 22 -6.77 50.59 31.63
C ILE A 22 -6.15 49.20 31.94
N PRO A 23 -4.84 49.08 32.23
CA PRO A 23 -3.68 49.85 31.78
C PRO A 23 -2.69 48.99 30.96
N ALA A 24 -2.14 49.56 29.88
CA ALA A 24 -0.81 49.18 29.39
C ALA A 24 0.19 49.51 30.52
N GLY A 25 0.54 48.49 31.29
CA GLY A 25 1.27 48.65 32.56
C GLY A 25 1.22 47.38 33.42
N ALA A 26 1.25 46.22 32.77
CA ALA A 26 1.76 44.98 33.33
C ALA A 26 2.38 44.29 32.12
N ALA A 27 3.64 44.62 31.83
CA ALA A 27 4.52 43.53 31.43
C ALA A 27 4.33 42.51 32.56
N GLU A 28 3.88 41.31 32.25
CA GLU A 28 4.20 40.19 33.13
C GLU A 28 5.70 40.28 33.30
N GLU A 29 6.11 40.73 34.48
CA GLU A 29 7.46 40.52 34.95
C GLU A 29 7.56 39.00 34.90
N GLU A 30 8.18 38.46 33.84
CA GLU A 30 8.66 37.07 33.85
C GLU A 30 9.30 36.91 35.22
N ALA A 31 8.68 36.08 36.07
CA ALA A 31 9.21 35.85 37.39
C ALA A 31 10.63 35.35 37.17
N ALA A 32 11.62 36.16 37.54
CA ALA A 32 13.02 35.84 37.32
C ALA A 32 13.27 34.43 37.86
N VAL A 33 13.63 33.51 36.96
CA VAL A 33 13.91 32.12 37.32
C VAL A 33 15.03 32.17 38.36
N THR A 34 14.77 31.57 39.53
CA THR A 34 15.76 31.58 40.61
C THR A 34 16.90 30.65 40.19
N PRO A 35 18.15 31.14 40.09
CA PRO A 35 19.26 30.28 39.71
C PRO A 35 19.37 29.10 40.66
N TYR A 36 19.59 27.91 40.11
CA TYR A 36 19.76 26.71 40.89
C TYR A 36 21.00 26.84 41.80
N ALA A 37 20.81 26.53 43.07
CA ALA A 37 21.86 26.56 44.08
C ALA A 37 22.04 25.14 44.63
N ILE A 38 23.27 24.65 44.59
CA ILE A 38 23.64 23.37 45.21
C ILE A 38 23.22 23.38 46.68
N PRO A 39 22.46 22.39 47.19
CA PRO A 39 22.05 22.37 48.58
C PRO A 39 23.25 22.34 49.54
N ASP A 40 23.18 23.10 50.64
CA ASP A 40 24.30 23.27 51.59
C ASP A 40 24.68 21.98 52.35
N ASP A 41 23.81 20.98 52.38
CA ASP A 41 23.94 19.75 53.17
C ASP A 41 24.32 18.50 52.37
N VAL A 42 24.77 18.64 51.11
CA VAL A 42 25.17 17.50 50.26
C VAL A 42 26.53 16.88 50.60
N ALA A 43 27.32 17.53 51.44
CA ALA A 43 28.67 17.08 51.76
C ALA A 43 28.68 15.66 52.36
N GLY A 44 29.38 14.73 51.71
CA GLY A 44 29.47 13.32 52.09
C GLY A 44 28.27 12.45 51.69
N LYS A 45 27.20 13.04 51.14
CA LYS A 45 26.05 12.31 50.60
C LYS A 45 26.36 11.74 49.21
N LEU A 46 25.53 10.80 48.77
CA LEU A 46 25.51 10.34 47.38
C LEU A 46 24.56 11.23 46.58
N VAL A 47 25.03 11.74 45.45
CA VAL A 47 24.21 12.47 44.47
C VAL A 47 24.26 11.71 43.16
N ILE A 48 23.11 11.27 42.67
CA ILE A 48 22.98 10.65 41.35
C ILE A 48 22.44 11.73 40.42
N LEU A 49 23.29 12.17 39.50
CA LEU A 49 22.87 13.01 38.38
C LEU A 49 22.46 12.10 37.25
N HIS A 50 21.33 12.39 36.62
CA HIS A 50 20.87 11.57 35.50
C HIS A 50 20.32 12.39 34.34
N THR A 51 20.45 11.81 33.16
CA THR A 51 19.90 12.28 31.89
C THR A 51 19.24 11.10 31.18
N ASN A 52 18.39 11.39 30.19
CA ASN A 52 17.79 10.44 29.29
C ASN A 52 17.39 11.20 28.02
N ASP A 53 17.28 10.49 26.88
CA ASP A 53 16.70 11.03 25.65
C ASP A 53 17.35 12.36 25.24
N THR A 54 18.68 12.43 25.26
CA THR A 54 19.38 13.68 24.91
C THR A 54 19.21 14.00 23.42
N HIS A 55 19.01 12.97 22.58
CA HIS A 55 18.75 13.11 21.14
C HIS A 55 19.66 14.13 20.45
N GLY A 56 20.95 14.13 20.82
CA GLY A 56 21.97 15.00 20.25
C GLY A 56 21.88 16.48 20.65
N ALA A 57 21.02 16.85 21.60
CA ALA A 57 20.91 18.21 22.14
C ALA A 57 22.09 18.58 23.08
N ASP A 58 23.32 18.24 22.70
CA ASP A 58 24.50 18.40 23.54
C ASP A 58 24.96 19.87 23.69
N MET A 59 24.56 20.74 22.77
CA MET A 59 24.86 22.17 22.83
C MET A 59 24.01 22.88 23.89
N ALA A 60 24.69 23.63 24.77
CA ALA A 60 24.01 24.47 25.76
C ALA A 60 23.35 25.69 25.11
N VAL A 61 22.07 25.88 25.38
CA VAL A 61 21.26 27.01 24.91
C VAL A 61 20.55 27.61 26.13
N GLU A 62 20.88 28.86 26.48
CA GLU A 62 20.38 29.50 27.70
C GLU A 62 18.85 29.51 27.73
N GLY A 63 18.27 28.92 28.78
CA GLY A 63 16.82 28.84 28.97
C GLY A 63 16.15 27.63 28.33
N GLU A 64 16.80 26.95 27.37
CA GLU A 64 16.20 25.88 26.57
C GLU A 64 16.88 24.53 26.79
N CYS A 65 18.22 24.48 26.77
CA CYS A 65 18.99 23.26 26.87
C CYS A 65 20.22 23.47 27.79
N ILE A 66 20.39 22.61 28.80
CA ILE A 66 21.58 22.63 29.67
C ILE A 66 22.84 22.27 28.87
N GLY A 67 22.70 21.38 27.89
CA GLY A 67 23.79 20.81 27.12
C GLY A 67 24.75 19.96 27.95
N THR A 68 25.52 19.12 27.29
CA THR A 68 26.43 18.17 27.96
C THR A 68 27.56 18.91 28.71
N ALA A 69 27.96 20.10 28.25
CA ALA A 69 28.86 20.97 29.00
C ALA A 69 28.25 21.52 30.30
N GLY A 70 26.94 21.78 30.33
CA GLY A 70 26.22 22.19 31.55
C GLY A 70 26.11 21.03 32.54
N VAL A 71 25.82 19.82 32.06
CA VAL A 71 25.82 18.58 32.87
C VAL A 71 27.19 18.38 33.54
N ALA A 72 28.28 18.51 32.77
CA ALA A 72 29.64 18.39 33.28
C ALA A 72 29.95 19.41 34.38
N GLN A 73 29.49 20.66 34.22
CA GLN A 73 29.69 21.70 35.23
C GLN A 73 28.84 21.48 36.48
N LEU A 74 27.61 20.96 36.32
CA LEU A 74 26.74 20.61 37.44
C LEU A 74 27.36 19.50 38.30
N LYS A 75 27.92 18.45 37.66
CA LYS A 75 28.71 17.42 38.34
C LYS A 75 29.85 18.03 39.16
N LYS A 76 30.67 18.89 38.53
CA LYS A 76 31.78 19.59 39.19
C LYS A 76 31.33 20.46 40.37
N ASP A 77 30.18 21.11 40.26
CA ASP A 77 29.63 21.96 41.32
C ASP A 77 29.19 21.13 42.55
N PHE A 78 28.56 19.97 42.36
CA PHE A 78 28.22 19.05 43.45
C PHE A 78 29.46 18.42 44.10
N GLU A 79 30.44 17.99 43.30
CA GLU A 79 31.73 17.49 43.80
C GLU A 79 32.47 18.57 44.60
N ALA A 80 32.46 19.82 44.15
CA ALA A 80 33.05 20.95 44.86
C ALA A 80 32.35 21.26 46.19
N ALA A 81 31.05 20.96 46.29
CA ALA A 81 30.28 21.01 47.54
C ALA A 81 30.55 19.81 48.47
N GLY A 82 31.35 18.84 48.03
CA GLY A 82 31.79 17.68 48.80
C GLY A 82 30.87 16.47 48.70
N ALA A 83 29.95 16.42 47.75
CA ALA A 83 29.15 15.24 47.45
C ALA A 83 29.98 14.15 46.76
N ASN A 84 29.57 12.89 46.90
CA ASN A 84 30.03 11.82 46.02
C ASN A 84 29.02 11.74 44.86
N VAL A 85 29.47 11.96 43.62
CA VAL A 85 28.57 12.07 42.47
C VAL A 85 28.69 10.84 41.57
N LEU A 86 27.55 10.28 41.17
CA LEU A 86 27.42 9.31 40.10
C LEU A 86 26.61 9.97 38.97
N LEU A 87 27.15 10.04 37.76
CA LEU A 87 26.48 10.60 36.59
C LEU A 87 26.09 9.48 35.63
N VAL A 88 24.79 9.30 35.37
CA VAL A 88 24.26 8.19 34.57
C VAL A 88 23.32 8.64 33.47
N SER A 89 23.17 7.84 32.42
CA SER A 89 22.21 8.08 31.34
C SER A 89 21.24 6.90 31.18
N ALA A 90 19.96 7.19 30.97
CA ALA A 90 18.96 6.17 30.64
C ALA A 90 18.82 5.91 29.14
N GLY A 91 19.78 6.28 28.28
CA GLY A 91 19.78 5.94 26.85
C GLY A 91 19.30 7.05 25.91
N ASP A 92 19.27 6.75 24.62
CA ASP A 92 18.87 7.61 23.48
C ASP A 92 19.71 8.88 23.33
N THR A 93 21.00 8.70 23.04
CA THR A 93 21.98 9.79 22.93
C THR A 93 22.55 9.99 21.54
N ILE A 94 22.56 8.96 20.70
CA ILE A 94 23.33 8.96 19.44
C ILE A 94 22.57 9.46 18.20
N MET A 95 21.31 9.83 18.37
CA MET A 95 20.37 10.19 17.30
C MET A 95 19.69 11.54 17.55
N GLY A 96 18.88 12.04 16.62
CA GLY A 96 18.11 13.28 16.77
C GLY A 96 18.70 14.47 16.02
N LYS A 97 19.73 15.12 16.58
CA LYS A 97 20.38 16.29 15.95
C LYS A 97 21.56 15.91 15.04
N PRO A 98 21.78 16.64 13.92
CA PRO A 98 22.92 16.43 13.02
C PRO A 98 24.30 16.40 13.71
N LEU A 99 24.44 17.13 14.82
CA LEU A 99 25.67 17.18 15.62
C LEU A 99 26.21 15.79 16.00
N VAL A 100 25.31 14.81 16.24
CA VAL A 100 25.69 13.45 16.61
C VAL A 100 25.32 12.43 15.53
N SER A 101 24.24 12.65 14.77
CA SER A 101 23.81 11.70 13.73
C SER A 101 24.72 11.71 12.50
N ALA A 102 25.33 12.85 12.14
CA ALA A 102 26.21 12.96 10.97
C ALA A 102 27.45 12.05 11.04
N ASN A 103 27.85 11.61 12.23
CA ASN A 103 28.93 10.65 12.44
C ASN A 103 28.51 9.40 13.22
N GLN A 104 27.23 9.04 13.13
CA GLN A 104 26.68 7.79 13.65
C GLN A 104 26.91 7.61 15.17
N GLY A 105 26.80 8.69 15.95
CA GLY A 105 26.89 8.65 17.40
C GLY A 105 28.28 8.84 18.00
N GLN A 106 29.34 8.90 17.17
CA GLN A 106 30.71 9.06 17.68
C GLN A 106 30.84 10.33 18.54
N SER A 107 30.25 11.44 18.10
CA SER A 107 30.30 12.70 18.87
C SER A 107 29.57 12.62 20.20
N ALA A 108 28.42 11.93 20.30
CA ALA A 108 27.70 11.77 21.56
C ALA A 108 28.58 11.09 22.62
N PHE A 109 29.25 9.99 22.27
CA PHE A 109 30.16 9.29 23.17
C PHE A 109 31.40 10.13 23.53
N GLU A 110 31.95 10.89 22.58
CA GLU A 110 33.04 11.85 22.87
C GLU A 110 32.62 12.90 23.90
N PHE A 111 31.40 13.42 23.80
CA PHE A 111 30.87 14.43 24.73
C PHE A 111 30.57 13.82 26.11
N MET A 112 29.98 12.64 26.16
CA MET A 112 29.72 11.92 27.41
C MET A 112 31.01 11.56 28.15
N ASN A 113 32.04 11.10 27.44
CA ASN A 113 33.38 10.87 28.01
C ASN A 113 33.94 12.16 28.61
N ALA A 114 33.85 13.28 27.88
CA ALA A 114 34.36 14.57 28.34
C ALA A 114 33.58 15.12 29.54
N ALA A 115 32.26 14.89 29.61
CA ALA A 115 31.43 15.24 30.76
C ALA A 115 31.66 14.35 31.98
N GLY A 116 32.25 13.17 31.76
CA GLY A 116 32.56 12.19 32.79
C GLY A 116 31.31 11.45 33.26
N TYR A 117 30.51 10.91 32.35
CA TYR A 117 29.51 9.91 32.70
C TYR A 117 30.18 8.69 33.33
N ASP A 118 29.45 8.00 34.21
CA ASP A 118 29.90 6.80 34.92
C ASP A 118 29.22 5.54 34.36
N ALA A 119 27.94 5.64 33.99
CA ALA A 119 27.20 4.54 33.36
C ALA A 119 26.09 5.00 32.40
N MET A 120 25.67 4.12 31.49
CA MET A 120 24.55 4.30 30.57
C MET A 120 23.81 2.97 30.34
N THR A 121 22.49 2.98 30.12
CA THR A 121 21.77 1.85 29.50
C THR A 121 21.54 2.09 28.01
N VAL A 122 21.16 1.03 27.29
CA VAL A 122 20.85 1.08 25.86
C VAL A 122 19.39 1.53 25.67
N GLY A 123 19.19 2.64 24.95
CA GLY A 123 17.89 3.02 24.39
C GLY A 123 17.67 2.42 23.01
N ASN A 124 16.45 2.52 22.47
CA ASN A 124 16.17 1.91 21.17
C ASN A 124 16.98 2.58 20.05
N HIS A 125 17.24 3.89 20.15
CA HIS A 125 17.97 4.63 19.12
C HIS A 125 19.49 4.38 19.14
N GLU A 126 20.03 3.73 20.17
CA GLU A 126 21.42 3.26 20.14
C GLU A 126 21.68 2.21 19.06
N LEU A 127 20.63 1.57 18.53
CA LEU A 127 20.70 0.54 17.51
C LEU A 127 20.31 1.03 16.11
N ASP A 128 20.03 2.32 15.93
CA ASP A 128 19.66 2.90 14.62
C ASP A 128 20.76 2.74 13.57
N PHE A 129 22.03 2.76 13.98
CA PHE A 129 23.18 2.50 13.12
C PHE A 129 23.68 1.04 13.19
N GLY A 130 22.95 0.18 13.90
CA GLY A 130 23.19 -1.25 14.02
C GLY A 130 24.10 -1.67 15.15
N ILE A 131 24.01 -2.96 15.49
CA ILE A 131 24.70 -3.53 16.66
C ILE A 131 26.22 -3.41 16.55
N ASP A 132 26.77 -3.65 15.36
CA ASP A 132 28.22 -3.50 15.11
C ASP A 132 28.71 -2.07 15.37
N ASN A 133 27.90 -1.05 15.07
CA ASN A 133 28.24 0.33 15.36
C ASN A 133 28.22 0.60 16.86
N LEU A 134 27.16 0.14 17.55
CA LEU A 134 27.03 0.31 18.99
C LEU A 134 28.16 -0.38 19.77
N GLU A 135 28.53 -1.61 19.40
CA GLU A 135 29.68 -2.31 19.99
C GLU A 135 30.98 -1.52 19.78
N LYS A 136 31.18 -0.96 18.59
CA LYS A 136 32.35 -0.12 18.28
C LYS A 136 32.36 1.19 19.06
N LEU A 137 31.21 1.84 19.25
CA LEU A 137 31.09 3.02 20.11
C LEU A 137 31.41 2.66 21.57
N ALA A 138 30.92 1.50 22.04
CA ALA A 138 31.20 0.99 23.37
C ALA A 138 32.69 0.80 23.64
N GLU A 139 33.49 0.39 22.65
CA GLU A 139 34.95 0.32 22.77
C GLU A 139 35.62 1.68 23.05
N SER A 140 34.94 2.78 22.74
CA SER A 140 35.44 4.14 22.96
C SER A 140 34.87 4.82 24.22
N ALA A 141 33.94 4.18 24.92
CA ALA A 141 33.33 4.72 26.13
C ALA A 141 34.31 4.68 27.31
N ASP A 142 34.43 5.80 28.03
CA ASP A 142 35.11 5.90 29.33
C ASP A 142 34.15 5.58 30.50
N PHE A 143 32.89 5.24 30.19
CA PHE A 143 31.81 4.88 31.10
C PHE A 143 31.29 3.47 30.79
N ASP A 144 30.59 2.87 31.75
CA ASP A 144 30.05 1.52 31.57
C ASP A 144 28.72 1.53 30.82
N ILE A 145 28.56 0.64 29.84
CA ILE A 145 27.26 0.39 29.20
C ILE A 145 26.67 -0.86 29.85
N LEU A 146 25.51 -0.70 30.49
CA LEU A 146 24.84 -1.74 31.26
C LEU A 146 23.50 -2.10 30.61
N CYS A 147 23.25 -3.36 30.27
CA CYS A 147 21.98 -3.81 29.69
C CYS A 147 21.79 -5.31 29.95
N ALA A 148 20.92 -5.66 30.88
CA ALA A 148 20.72 -7.03 31.36
C ALA A 148 19.83 -7.88 30.44
N ASP A 149 18.95 -7.23 29.69
CA ASP A 149 17.85 -7.82 28.92
C ASP A 149 18.11 -7.85 27.41
N MET A 150 19.24 -7.30 26.94
CA MET A 150 19.69 -7.45 25.55
C MET A 150 20.61 -8.66 25.41
N THR A 151 20.11 -9.72 24.77
CA THR A 151 20.84 -10.99 24.64
C THR A 151 20.98 -11.46 23.19
N GLU A 152 22.04 -12.23 22.92
CA GLU A 152 22.17 -12.94 21.65
C GLU A 152 21.32 -14.23 21.66
N GLU A 153 20.37 -14.36 20.75
CA GLU A 153 19.49 -15.53 20.62
C GLU A 153 20.26 -16.85 20.55
N SER A 154 21.41 -16.84 19.86
CA SER A 154 22.20 -18.06 19.60
C SER A 154 22.91 -18.60 20.85
N THR A 155 23.21 -17.73 21.82
CA THR A 155 23.99 -18.09 23.02
C THR A 155 23.24 -17.89 24.33
N GLY A 156 22.25 -17.01 24.36
CA GLY A 156 21.57 -16.52 25.56
C GLY A 156 22.45 -15.62 26.44
N ASN A 157 23.63 -15.20 25.97
CA ASN A 157 24.48 -14.30 26.72
C ASN A 157 24.03 -12.84 26.51
N THR A 158 24.24 -12.01 27.52
CA THR A 158 24.06 -10.56 27.38
C THR A 158 25.11 -9.98 26.43
N VAL A 159 24.70 -8.99 25.65
CA VAL A 159 25.61 -8.29 24.72
C VAL A 159 26.54 -7.35 25.48
N PHE A 160 25.99 -6.59 26.44
CA PHE A 160 26.73 -5.74 27.34
C PHE A 160 26.77 -6.31 28.77
N GLU A 161 27.52 -5.69 29.66
CA GLU A 161 27.51 -6.08 31.07
C GLU A 161 26.10 -5.86 31.64
N SER A 162 25.57 -6.79 32.44
CA SER A 162 24.21 -6.67 32.95
C SER A 162 24.11 -5.65 34.10
N ASN A 163 25.09 -5.68 35.00
CA ASN A 163 25.14 -4.87 36.21
C ASN A 163 26.57 -4.60 36.69
N LYS A 164 26.74 -3.58 37.54
CA LYS A 164 28.02 -3.23 38.19
C LYS A 164 27.81 -2.56 39.55
N ILE A 165 28.77 -2.73 40.47
CA ILE A 165 28.81 -2.03 41.77
C ILE A 165 29.81 -0.88 41.72
N TYR A 166 29.36 0.31 42.12
CA TYR A 166 30.17 1.52 42.29
C TYR A 166 30.33 1.86 43.78
N THR A 167 31.57 1.92 44.25
CA THR A 167 31.86 2.29 45.63
C THR A 167 32.03 3.81 45.77
N LEU A 168 31.04 4.49 46.36
CA LEU A 168 31.00 5.96 46.49
C LEU A 168 30.76 6.36 47.95
N GLY A 169 31.65 7.15 48.54
CA GLY A 169 31.50 7.57 49.94
C GLY A 169 31.49 6.44 50.98
N GLY A 170 31.83 5.20 50.57
CA GLY A 170 31.72 4.00 51.40
C GLY A 170 30.41 3.23 51.25
N LEU A 171 29.51 3.66 50.35
CA LEU A 171 28.33 2.93 49.90
C LEU A 171 28.67 2.07 48.68
N GLU A 172 28.12 0.87 48.62
CA GLU A 172 28.14 0.02 47.43
C GLU A 172 26.85 0.23 46.62
N VAL A 173 26.91 0.99 45.54
CA VAL A 173 25.75 1.28 44.67
C VAL A 173 25.74 0.30 43.51
N GLY A 174 24.81 -0.65 43.51
CA GLY A 174 24.56 -1.56 42.40
C GLY A 174 23.74 -0.87 41.32
N VAL A 175 24.22 -0.90 40.08
CA VAL A 175 23.53 -0.34 38.91
C VAL A 175 23.34 -1.46 37.89
N PHE A 176 22.15 -1.59 37.32
CA PHE A 176 21.86 -2.47 36.19
C PHE A 176 21.02 -1.74 35.14
N GLY A 177 21.02 -2.21 33.90
CA GLY A 177 20.29 -1.57 32.81
C GLY A 177 19.22 -2.45 32.19
N LEU A 178 18.17 -1.82 31.66
CA LEU A 178 17.10 -2.45 30.87
C LEU A 178 16.82 -1.63 29.60
N ALA A 179 16.59 -2.32 28.48
CA ALA A 179 16.26 -1.74 27.18
C ALA A 179 14.86 -2.16 26.75
N THR A 180 14.09 -1.24 26.15
CA THR A 180 12.73 -1.56 25.73
C THR A 180 12.70 -2.69 24.69
N PRO A 181 11.82 -3.70 24.84
CA PRO A 181 11.63 -4.71 23.81
C PRO A 181 11.02 -4.15 22.51
N GLU A 182 10.43 -2.95 22.58
CA GLU A 182 9.97 -2.21 21.40
C GLU A 182 11.10 -1.84 20.45
N THR A 183 12.36 -1.90 20.88
CA THR A 183 13.55 -1.72 20.03
C THR A 183 13.47 -2.54 18.74
N ARG A 184 12.90 -3.76 18.80
CA ARG A 184 12.68 -4.63 17.63
C ARG A 184 11.74 -4.05 16.57
N THR A 185 10.95 -3.05 16.94
CA THR A 185 9.93 -2.41 16.11
C THR A 185 10.15 -0.93 15.90
N LYS A 186 10.84 -0.24 16.82
CA LYS A 186 11.15 1.20 16.78
C LYS A 186 12.51 1.51 16.15
N ALA A 187 13.38 0.50 16.05
CA ALA A 187 14.61 0.52 15.27
C ALA A 187 14.57 -0.59 14.20
N ASP A 188 15.46 -0.50 13.21
CA ASP A 188 15.52 -1.49 12.13
C ASP A 188 16.08 -2.83 12.63
N ALA A 189 15.19 -3.82 12.81
CA ALA A 189 15.53 -5.17 13.26
C ALA A 189 16.62 -5.85 12.41
N SER A 190 16.76 -5.50 11.12
CA SER A 190 17.79 -6.05 10.25
C SER A 190 19.21 -5.58 10.62
N LYS A 191 19.32 -4.47 11.36
CA LYS A 191 20.58 -3.94 11.88
C LYS A 191 21.00 -4.57 13.22
N MET A 192 20.17 -5.46 13.78
CA MET A 192 20.42 -6.19 15.03
C MET A 192 20.07 -7.69 14.92
N PRO A 193 20.59 -8.41 13.90
CA PRO A 193 20.20 -9.78 13.64
C PRO A 193 20.57 -10.70 14.81
N GLY A 194 19.58 -11.43 15.33
CA GLY A 194 19.79 -12.39 16.42
C GLY A 194 19.89 -11.75 17.81
N ILE A 195 19.57 -10.47 17.96
CA ILE A 195 19.40 -9.82 19.26
C ILE A 195 17.94 -9.97 19.71
N VAL A 196 17.74 -10.34 20.98
CA VAL A 196 16.42 -10.52 21.57
C VAL A 196 16.29 -9.77 22.89
N PHE A 197 15.06 -9.34 23.16
CA PHE A 197 14.65 -8.61 24.36
C PHE A 197 13.44 -9.34 24.96
N PRO A 198 13.45 -9.66 26.26
CA PRO A 198 12.31 -10.26 26.95
C PRO A 198 11.17 -9.25 27.13
N GLU A 199 9.94 -9.76 27.28
CA GLU A 199 8.73 -8.96 27.48
C GLU A 199 7.93 -9.45 28.68
N GLY A 200 7.13 -8.57 29.28
CA GLY A 200 6.21 -8.92 30.36
C GLY A 200 6.88 -9.68 31.50
N GLU A 201 6.34 -10.85 31.85
CA GLU A 201 6.86 -11.68 32.95
C GLU A 201 8.35 -12.06 32.79
N GLU A 202 8.85 -12.20 31.56
CA GLU A 202 10.26 -12.52 31.31
C GLU A 202 11.17 -11.31 31.58
N LEU A 203 10.72 -10.10 31.22
CA LEU A 203 11.42 -8.85 31.53
C LEU A 203 11.48 -8.64 33.05
N TYR A 204 10.38 -8.88 33.75
CA TYR A 204 10.34 -8.75 35.22
C TYR A 204 11.26 -9.77 35.89
N ALA A 205 11.30 -11.00 35.38
CA ALA A 205 12.21 -12.03 35.87
C ALA A 205 13.68 -11.65 35.66
N CYS A 206 14.03 -11.08 34.50
CA CYS A 206 15.36 -10.57 34.22
C CYS A 206 15.76 -9.48 35.23
N ALA A 207 14.90 -8.49 35.45
CA ALA A 207 15.13 -7.41 36.41
C ALA A 207 15.27 -7.93 37.86
N GLN A 208 14.41 -8.87 38.28
CA GLN A 208 14.49 -9.48 39.61
C GLN A 208 15.80 -10.26 39.82
N GLU A 209 16.32 -10.93 38.79
CA GLU A 209 17.62 -11.62 38.85
C GLU A 209 18.76 -10.63 39.12
N GLN A 210 18.77 -9.47 38.45
CA GLN A 210 19.77 -8.43 38.69
C GLN A 210 19.72 -7.88 40.11
N VAL A 211 18.51 -7.65 40.64
CA VAL A 211 18.30 -7.22 42.02
C VAL A 211 18.86 -8.24 43.01
N ASP A 212 18.57 -9.52 42.80
CA ASP A 212 19.01 -10.61 43.68
C ASP A 212 20.55 -10.77 43.65
N GLU A 213 21.16 -10.68 42.48
CA GLU A 213 22.62 -10.71 42.31
C GLU A 213 23.31 -9.54 43.01
N LEU A 214 22.83 -8.31 42.82
CA LEU A 214 23.40 -7.12 43.45
C LEU A 214 23.23 -7.14 44.98
N LYS A 215 22.08 -7.58 45.49
CA LYS A 215 21.88 -7.80 46.94
C LYS A 215 22.86 -8.85 47.48
N GLN A 216 23.09 -9.94 46.73
CA GLN A 216 24.04 -10.97 47.14
C GLN A 216 25.48 -10.48 47.13
N ALA A 217 25.83 -9.62 46.16
CA ALA A 217 27.12 -8.97 46.05
C ALA A 217 27.36 -7.88 47.12
N GLY A 218 26.30 -7.47 47.82
CA GLY A 218 26.37 -6.57 48.98
C GLY A 218 26.07 -5.11 48.65
N ALA A 219 25.29 -4.84 47.60
CA ALA A 219 24.80 -3.50 47.30
C ALA A 219 23.98 -2.94 48.48
N ASP A 220 24.29 -1.70 48.87
CA ASP A 220 23.51 -0.91 49.83
C ASP A 220 22.32 -0.21 49.15
N LEU A 221 22.45 0.07 47.85
CA LEU A 221 21.43 0.67 46.99
C LEU A 221 21.43 0.01 45.62
N ILE A 222 20.25 -0.19 45.03
CA ILE A 222 20.07 -0.75 43.70
C ILE A 222 19.35 0.24 42.79
N VAL A 223 20.05 0.63 41.73
CA VAL A 223 19.60 1.57 40.71
C VAL A 223 19.37 0.82 39.40
N CYS A 224 18.17 0.94 38.83
CA CYS A 224 17.87 0.49 37.47
C CYS A 224 17.95 1.69 36.51
N LEU A 225 18.77 1.58 35.48
CA LEU A 225 18.75 2.46 34.31
C LEU A 225 17.82 1.81 33.27
N GLY A 226 16.57 2.24 33.20
CA GLY A 226 15.60 1.69 32.26
C GLY A 226 15.35 2.63 31.09
N HIS A 227 15.25 2.08 29.89
CA HIS A 227 14.75 2.80 28.73
C HIS A 227 13.40 2.21 28.30
N LEU A 228 12.37 2.33 29.17
CA LEU A 228 11.10 1.61 29.03
C LEU A 228 9.90 2.54 28.82
N GLY A 229 9.93 3.73 29.43
CA GLY A 229 8.88 4.74 29.31
C GLY A 229 7.56 4.36 29.98
N ILE A 230 6.56 5.23 29.80
CA ILE A 230 5.22 5.12 30.44
C ILE A 230 4.04 5.12 29.45
N ALA A 231 4.29 5.12 28.15
CA ALA A 231 3.23 5.22 27.14
C ALA A 231 2.27 4.00 27.18
N ASP A 232 0.98 4.23 26.94
CA ASP A 232 -0.05 3.17 27.00
C ASP A 232 0.16 2.08 25.94
N GLU A 233 0.80 2.40 24.81
CA GLU A 233 1.17 1.40 23.79
C GLU A 233 2.20 0.37 24.29
N SER A 234 2.93 0.70 25.36
CA SER A 234 3.99 -0.12 25.94
C SER A 234 3.52 -0.95 27.16
N VAL A 235 2.21 -0.97 27.47
CA VAL A 235 1.66 -1.68 28.64
C VAL A 235 2.14 -3.13 28.70
N GLY A 236 2.66 -3.52 29.86
CA GLY A 236 3.33 -4.79 30.09
C GLY A 236 4.85 -4.67 30.07
N ASN A 237 5.41 -3.60 29.50
CA ASN A 237 6.85 -3.39 29.38
C ASN A 237 7.31 -2.03 29.92
N ARG A 238 6.43 -1.26 30.58
CA ARG A 238 6.76 0.08 31.11
C ARG A 238 7.59 0.00 32.38
N SER A 239 8.27 1.09 32.72
CA SER A 239 8.95 1.24 34.01
C SER A 239 8.01 1.01 35.21
N ILE A 240 6.77 1.50 35.09
CA ILE A 240 5.71 1.29 36.09
C ILE A 240 5.41 -0.21 36.25
N ASP A 241 5.24 -0.94 35.13
CA ASP A 241 4.89 -2.36 35.15
C ASP A 241 6.03 -3.21 35.76
N VAL A 242 7.29 -2.88 35.46
CA VAL A 242 8.46 -3.51 36.10
C VAL A 242 8.45 -3.25 37.61
N CYS A 243 8.27 -2.00 38.05
CA CYS A 243 8.27 -1.66 39.46
C CYS A 243 7.08 -2.27 40.23
N GLU A 244 5.93 -2.51 39.57
CA GLU A 244 4.80 -3.22 40.18
C GLU A 244 5.09 -4.71 40.43
N ASN A 245 6.02 -5.31 39.68
CA ASN A 245 6.26 -6.75 39.67
C ASN A 245 7.65 -7.17 40.19
N VAL A 246 8.54 -6.23 40.48
CA VAL A 246 9.92 -6.48 40.94
C VAL A 246 10.16 -5.88 42.32
N ASP A 247 10.73 -6.67 43.24
CA ASP A 247 10.93 -6.28 44.63
C ASP A 247 12.37 -5.82 44.93
N GLY A 248 12.51 -4.57 45.37
CA GLY A 248 13.71 -4.00 45.97
C GLY A 248 14.73 -3.46 44.98
N ILE A 249 14.24 -2.86 43.90
CA ILE A 249 14.89 -1.73 43.23
C ILE A 249 14.64 -0.50 44.11
N ASP A 250 15.67 0.28 44.44
CA ASP A 250 15.50 1.50 45.25
C ASP A 250 15.18 2.72 44.37
N LEU A 251 15.85 2.81 43.21
CA LEU A 251 15.71 3.89 42.25
C LEU A 251 15.60 3.34 40.82
N PHE A 252 14.58 3.72 40.09
CA PHE A 252 14.43 3.49 38.66
C PHE A 252 14.57 4.83 37.92
N ILE A 253 15.56 4.93 37.05
CA ILE A 253 15.81 6.09 36.20
C ILE A 253 15.34 5.71 34.80
N ASP A 254 14.28 6.36 34.32
CA ASP A 254 13.57 6.00 33.09
C ASP A 254 13.83 6.99 31.92
N GLY A 255 13.54 6.53 30.69
CA GLY A 255 13.62 7.27 29.43
C GLY A 255 12.49 6.91 28.45
N HIS A 256 12.77 6.86 27.15
CA HIS A 256 11.92 6.38 26.03
C HIS A 256 10.69 7.24 25.72
N SER A 257 9.81 7.45 26.71
CA SER A 257 8.55 8.17 26.52
C SER A 257 8.68 9.70 26.55
N HIS A 258 9.90 10.22 26.78
CA HIS A 258 10.22 11.65 26.93
C HIS A 258 9.47 12.31 28.10
N SER A 259 9.09 11.51 29.08
CA SER A 259 8.27 11.96 30.20
C SER A 259 9.13 12.60 31.29
N THR A 260 8.58 13.59 31.96
CA THR A 260 9.13 14.15 33.19
C THR A 260 8.69 13.32 34.40
N THR A 261 9.39 13.45 35.53
CA THR A 261 8.97 12.85 36.81
C THR A 261 7.54 13.23 37.23
N GLU A 262 7.05 14.41 36.85
CA GLU A 262 5.66 14.83 37.12
C GLU A 262 4.66 14.02 36.30
N GLU A 263 4.96 13.76 35.02
CA GLU A 263 4.13 12.93 34.14
C GLU A 263 4.16 11.45 34.56
N ILE A 264 5.31 10.94 35.00
CA ILE A 264 5.40 9.61 35.64
C ILE A 264 4.48 9.55 36.86
N SER A 265 4.51 10.57 37.72
CA SER A 265 3.62 10.65 38.88
C SER A 265 2.16 10.61 38.48
N ALA A 266 1.79 11.32 37.40
CA ALA A 266 0.41 11.33 36.90
C ALA A 266 -0.03 9.96 36.36
N ALA A 267 0.86 9.23 35.69
CA ALA A 267 0.61 7.89 35.19
C ALA A 267 0.57 6.82 36.29
N ALA A 268 1.31 7.01 37.39
CA ALA A 268 1.40 6.09 38.53
C ALA A 268 0.52 6.55 39.72
N ASP A 269 -0.77 6.76 39.49
CA ASP A 269 -1.78 7.06 40.54
C ASP A 269 -1.45 8.29 41.43
N GLY A 270 -0.73 9.28 40.88
CA GLY A 270 -0.36 10.51 41.57
C GLY A 270 0.90 10.42 42.44
N SER A 271 1.71 9.36 42.26
CA SER A 271 2.95 9.12 43.01
C SER A 271 4.02 8.54 42.09
N ASN A 272 5.22 9.10 42.08
CA ASN A 272 6.36 8.47 41.39
C ASN A 272 7.06 7.39 42.23
N VAL A 273 6.35 6.81 43.20
CA VAL A 273 6.83 5.69 44.02
C VAL A 273 5.88 4.52 43.83
N VAL A 274 6.42 3.43 43.29
CA VAL A 274 5.71 2.18 43.00
C VAL A 274 6.45 1.05 43.69
N ASN A 275 5.77 0.30 44.55
CA ASN A 275 6.36 -0.80 45.33
C ASN A 275 7.67 -0.43 46.07
N ASP A 276 7.65 0.72 46.76
CA ASP A 276 8.81 1.33 47.45
C ASP A 276 9.98 1.77 46.53
N THR A 277 9.88 1.55 45.21
CA THR A 277 10.84 2.04 44.20
C THR A 277 10.50 3.47 43.78
N LEU A 278 11.48 4.37 43.84
CA LEU A 278 11.36 5.73 43.31
C LEU A 278 11.61 5.73 41.79
N ILE A 279 10.68 6.23 40.98
CA ILE A 279 10.82 6.35 39.52
C ILE A 279 11.05 7.81 39.15
N VAL A 280 12.04 8.10 38.31
CA VAL A 280 12.39 9.47 37.88
C VAL A 280 12.77 9.51 36.40
N SER A 281 12.51 10.65 35.75
CA SER A 281 12.94 10.94 34.37
C SER A 281 12.99 12.44 34.11
N THR A 282 13.74 12.87 33.09
CA THR A 282 14.10 14.29 32.88
C THR A 282 13.31 15.00 31.79
N GLY A 283 12.42 14.30 31.10
CA GLY A 283 11.88 14.77 29.83
C GLY A 283 12.79 14.36 28.67
N THR A 284 13.19 15.31 27.83
CA THR A 284 14.04 15.08 26.65
C THR A 284 14.94 16.29 26.37
N ALA A 285 15.92 16.10 25.48
CA ALA A 285 16.76 17.16 24.90
C ALA A 285 17.53 18.01 25.92
N LEU A 286 17.86 17.44 27.09
CA LEU A 286 18.55 18.13 28.19
C LEU A 286 17.86 19.45 28.61
N ALA A 287 16.54 19.54 28.43
CA ALA A 287 15.75 20.63 29.00
C ALA A 287 15.87 20.65 30.54
N ASN A 288 16.08 19.47 31.13
CA ASN A 288 16.39 19.28 32.54
C ASN A 288 17.52 18.27 32.75
N VAL A 289 18.17 18.36 33.91
CA VAL A 289 19.02 17.30 34.48
C VAL A 289 18.39 16.86 35.80
N GLY A 290 18.26 15.54 35.98
CA GLY A 290 17.71 14.99 37.21
C GLY A 290 18.76 14.91 38.31
N VAL A 291 18.36 15.26 39.54
CA VAL A 291 19.20 15.20 40.73
C VAL A 291 18.50 14.35 41.77
N VAL A 292 19.10 13.21 42.11
CA VAL A 292 18.67 12.38 43.25
C VAL A 292 19.72 12.45 44.34
N ILE A 293 19.32 12.84 45.55
CA ILE A 293 20.21 12.95 46.72
C ILE A 293 19.81 11.85 47.70
N TYR A 294 20.75 10.96 48.00
CA TYR A 294 20.57 9.92 49.01
C TYR A 294 21.35 10.27 50.29
N ASP A 295 20.61 10.34 51.39
CA ASP A 295 21.14 10.55 52.74
C ASP A 295 21.21 9.22 53.49
N GLN A 296 22.41 8.64 53.56
CA GLN A 296 22.69 7.37 54.25
C GLN A 296 22.41 7.42 55.76
N ASP A 297 22.43 8.59 56.39
CA ASP A 297 22.21 8.70 57.83
C ASP A 297 20.72 8.56 58.19
N THR A 298 19.84 8.96 57.26
CA THR A 298 18.39 8.88 57.41
C THR A 298 17.73 7.80 56.57
N ASP A 299 18.46 7.19 55.64
CA ASP A 299 17.96 6.19 54.69
C ASP A 299 16.80 6.77 53.85
N THR A 300 17.04 7.93 53.23
CA THR A 300 16.03 8.66 52.46
C THR A 300 16.59 9.23 51.17
N MET A 301 15.78 9.16 50.10
CA MET A 301 16.05 9.83 48.82
C MET A 301 15.15 11.05 48.62
N SER A 302 15.71 12.10 48.03
CA SER A 302 14.96 13.22 47.44
C SER A 302 15.31 13.34 45.96
N ASN A 303 14.35 13.74 45.13
CA ASN A 303 14.57 14.01 43.71
C ASN A 303 14.12 15.43 43.35
N GLU A 304 14.79 16.04 42.37
CA GLU A 304 14.38 17.28 41.72
C GLU A 304 14.89 17.35 40.28
N LEU A 305 14.25 18.19 39.46
CA LEU A 305 14.71 18.53 38.11
C LEU A 305 15.38 19.91 38.13
N VAL A 306 16.62 19.97 37.64
CA VAL A 306 17.32 21.22 37.38
C VAL A 306 17.09 21.60 35.93
N SER A 307 16.38 22.70 35.67
CA SER A 307 16.05 23.13 34.31
C SER A 307 17.13 24.01 33.68
N ALA A 308 17.16 24.06 32.34
CA ALA A 308 18.03 24.93 31.56
C ALA A 308 17.90 26.42 31.91
N ALA A 309 16.71 26.86 32.33
CA ALA A 309 16.48 28.22 32.79
C ALA A 309 17.09 28.50 34.17
N ALA A 310 17.20 27.49 35.04
CA ALA A 310 17.74 27.64 36.38
C ALA A 310 19.27 27.47 36.44
N TYR A 311 19.87 26.70 35.53
CA TYR A 311 21.31 26.42 35.54
C TYR A 311 21.99 26.68 34.19
N THR A 312 22.67 27.82 34.10
CA THR A 312 23.29 28.32 32.85
C THR A 312 24.81 28.23 32.81
N LYS A 313 25.44 27.59 33.82
CA LYS A 313 26.89 27.40 33.85
C LYS A 313 27.27 26.25 32.92
N VAL A 314 28.44 26.35 32.30
CA VAL A 314 28.99 25.31 31.42
C VAL A 314 30.45 25.06 31.74
N ASP A 315 30.89 23.83 31.51
CA ASP A 315 32.30 23.47 31.59
C ASP A 315 33.01 23.97 30.32
N PRO A 316 34.07 24.78 30.45
CA PRO A 316 34.68 25.42 29.29
C PRO A 316 35.35 24.43 28.32
N ASP A 317 35.93 23.34 28.83
CA ASP A 317 36.67 22.39 28.00
C ASP A 317 35.70 21.50 27.21
N VAL A 318 34.61 21.05 27.87
CA VAL A 318 33.53 20.30 27.20
C VAL A 318 32.79 21.17 26.20
N ALA A 319 32.52 22.44 26.54
CA ALA A 319 31.90 23.39 25.61
C ALA A 319 32.77 23.64 24.38
N GLU A 320 34.10 23.76 24.53
CA GLU A 320 35.02 23.92 23.39
C GLU A 320 35.00 22.70 22.46
N LEU A 321 34.96 21.49 23.01
CA LEU A 321 34.85 20.25 22.25
C LEU A 321 33.57 20.22 21.40
N ILE A 322 32.43 20.45 22.05
CA ILE A 322 31.11 20.44 21.39
C ILE A 322 31.04 21.51 20.29
N ASN A 323 31.47 22.74 20.59
CA ASN A 323 31.46 23.83 19.61
C ASN A 323 32.37 23.56 18.41
N THR A 324 33.50 22.87 18.62
CA THR A 324 34.40 22.51 17.52
C THR A 324 33.73 21.49 16.59
N ARG A 325 33.10 20.44 17.15
CA ARG A 325 32.34 19.46 16.35
C ARG A 325 31.18 20.11 15.61
N ASN A 326 30.43 20.98 16.28
CA ASN A 326 29.33 21.69 15.63
C ASN A 326 29.83 22.54 14.45
N ALA A 327 30.96 23.23 14.61
CA ALA A 327 31.55 24.01 13.52
C ALA A 327 31.98 23.15 12.31
N GLU A 328 32.45 21.92 12.54
CA GLU A 328 32.78 20.97 11.45
C GLU A 328 31.51 20.55 10.68
N VAL A 329 30.44 20.23 11.41
CA VAL A 329 29.13 19.87 10.83
C VAL A 329 28.50 21.04 10.06
N GLU A 330 28.56 22.25 10.60
CA GLU A 330 28.10 23.48 9.96
C GLU A 330 28.88 23.84 8.68
N GLU A 331 30.20 23.58 8.64
CA GLU A 331 31.00 23.82 7.43
C GLU A 331 30.61 22.90 6.28
N GLU A 332 30.19 21.66 6.57
CA GLU A 332 29.82 20.66 5.58
C GLU A 332 28.34 20.76 5.14
N TYR A 333 27.43 21.01 6.07
CA TYR A 333 25.98 20.91 5.83
C TYR A 333 25.19 22.21 6.10
N GLY A 334 25.80 23.24 6.70
CA GLY A 334 25.13 24.49 7.08
C GLY A 334 24.83 25.45 5.91
N GLN A 335 25.10 25.05 4.67
CA GLN A 335 24.80 25.88 3.51
C GLN A 335 23.29 26.02 3.31
N VAL A 336 22.80 27.27 3.22
CA VAL A 336 21.44 27.58 2.78
C VAL A 336 21.27 27.13 1.33
N ILE A 337 20.30 26.24 1.10
CA ILE A 337 19.98 25.67 -0.21
C ILE A 337 18.59 26.08 -0.70
N ALA A 338 17.71 26.53 0.19
CA ALA A 338 16.32 26.84 -0.13
C ALA A 338 15.73 27.88 0.83
N THR A 339 14.47 28.24 0.60
CA THR A 339 13.65 29.02 1.52
C THR A 339 12.24 28.43 1.61
N THR A 340 11.59 28.52 2.77
CA THR A 340 10.16 28.25 2.94
C THR A 340 9.41 29.54 3.20
N GLU A 341 8.27 29.72 2.53
CA GLU A 341 7.36 30.85 2.72
C GLU A 341 6.35 30.62 3.86
N VAL A 342 6.35 29.43 4.45
CA VAL A 342 5.37 28.95 5.43
C VAL A 342 6.05 28.22 6.58
N ASP A 343 5.37 28.19 7.72
CA ASP A 343 5.75 27.32 8.83
C ASP A 343 5.29 25.88 8.53
N LEU A 344 6.20 24.92 8.62
CA LEU A 344 5.99 23.50 8.35
C LEU A 344 5.90 22.73 9.68
N ASN A 345 4.74 22.13 9.93
CA ASN A 345 4.41 21.49 11.20
C ASN A 345 5.00 20.09 11.34
N GLY A 346 6.13 20.00 12.05
CA GLY A 346 6.75 18.75 12.48
C GLY A 346 6.46 18.38 13.93
N SER A 347 5.55 19.08 14.60
CA SER A 347 5.22 18.79 16.00
C SER A 347 4.67 17.37 16.13
N ARG A 348 4.99 16.70 17.25
CA ARG A 348 4.55 15.32 17.50
C ARG A 348 3.02 15.22 17.52
N SER A 349 2.35 16.14 18.22
CA SER A 349 0.90 16.08 18.48
C SER A 349 0.24 17.47 18.47
N GLY A 350 0.85 18.47 17.83
CA GLY A 350 0.39 19.87 17.88
C GLY A 350 0.98 20.67 19.03
N GLY A 351 0.53 21.92 19.17
CA GLY A 351 1.01 22.84 20.21
C GLY A 351 2.28 23.61 19.80
N ALA A 352 2.99 24.13 20.80
CA ALA A 352 4.24 24.87 20.60
C ALA A 352 5.38 23.93 20.20
N SER A 353 6.13 24.30 19.16
CA SER A 353 7.32 23.59 18.68
C SER A 353 8.38 24.61 18.29
N THR A 354 9.63 24.37 18.72
CA THR A 354 10.76 25.19 18.26
C THR A 354 11.17 24.77 16.86
N ALA A 355 11.27 25.74 15.95
CA ALA A 355 11.71 25.51 14.58
C ALA A 355 13.23 25.43 14.49
N THR A 356 13.76 24.37 13.89
CA THR A 356 15.21 24.13 13.85
C THR A 356 15.96 25.17 13.01
N ASN A 357 15.39 25.66 11.90
CA ASN A 357 16.06 26.61 11.00
C ASN A 357 16.18 28.06 11.52
N THR A 358 15.38 28.44 12.52
CA THR A 358 15.38 29.81 13.05
C THR A 358 15.50 29.90 14.57
N GLY A 359 15.28 28.80 15.29
CA GLY A 359 15.11 28.77 16.74
C GLY A 359 13.82 29.42 17.22
N ALA A 360 12.90 29.80 16.34
CA ALA A 360 11.64 30.43 16.73
C ALA A 360 10.63 29.40 17.25
N GLU A 361 9.89 29.74 18.30
CA GLU A 361 8.70 28.97 18.70
C GLU A 361 7.57 29.23 17.70
N VAL A 362 7.03 28.14 17.14
CA VAL A 362 5.85 28.13 16.26
C VAL A 362 4.74 27.37 16.97
N VAL A 363 3.51 27.88 16.91
CA VAL A 363 2.35 27.28 17.59
C VAL A 363 1.38 26.72 16.56
N PHE A 364 1.20 25.40 16.59
CA PHE A 364 0.22 24.68 15.79
C PHE A 364 -1.02 24.33 16.62
N PRO A 365 -2.17 24.02 16.00
CA PRO A 365 -3.35 23.59 16.72
C PRO A 365 -3.07 22.35 17.59
N ASP A 366 -3.55 22.35 18.83
CA ASP A 366 -3.44 21.18 19.72
C ASP A 366 -4.08 19.94 19.07
N GLY A 367 -3.42 18.79 19.17
CA GLY A 367 -3.86 17.54 18.55
C GLY A 367 -3.54 17.41 17.06
N VAL A 368 -2.93 18.42 16.43
CA VAL A 368 -2.55 18.40 15.00
C VAL A 368 -1.03 18.35 14.89
N GLY A 369 -0.49 17.14 14.86
CA GLY A 369 0.94 16.89 14.65
C GLY A 369 1.16 15.66 13.77
N VAL A 370 2.42 15.41 13.39
CA VAL A 370 2.79 14.35 12.44
C VAL A 370 2.40 12.95 12.91
N ARG A 371 2.13 12.76 14.22
CA ARG A 371 1.71 11.48 14.82
C ARG A 371 0.21 11.36 15.10
N THR A 372 -0.58 12.40 14.78
CA THR A 372 -2.02 12.46 15.13
C THR A 372 -2.92 12.89 13.98
N ALA A 373 -2.39 13.63 13.00
CA ALA A 373 -3.14 14.18 11.88
C ALA A 373 -2.25 14.45 10.65
N GLU A 374 -2.86 14.78 9.52
CA GLU A 374 -2.15 15.33 8.35
C GLU A 374 -1.45 16.64 8.73
N THR A 375 -0.21 16.82 8.29
CA THR A 375 0.49 18.11 8.40
C THR A 375 1.10 18.49 7.07
N ASN A 376 1.28 19.80 6.85
CA ASN A 376 1.93 20.30 5.65
C ASN A 376 3.40 19.86 5.53
N LEU A 377 4.11 19.64 6.64
CA LEU A 377 5.44 19.00 6.62
C LEU A 377 5.34 17.52 6.25
N GLY A 378 4.32 16.82 6.75
CA GLY A 378 4.03 15.44 6.36
C GLY A 378 3.78 15.30 4.86
N ASP A 379 2.98 16.21 4.28
CA ASP A 379 2.73 16.27 2.84
C ASP A 379 4.00 16.54 2.05
N PHE A 380 4.77 17.55 2.46
CA PHE A 380 6.06 17.86 1.83
C PHE A 380 7.04 16.68 1.86
N ALA A 381 7.10 15.99 3.00
CA ALA A 381 7.94 14.82 3.17
C ALA A 381 7.50 13.64 2.31
N ALA A 382 6.19 13.34 2.28
CA ALA A 382 5.65 12.27 1.44
C ALA A 382 5.77 12.60 -0.06
N ASP A 383 5.60 13.86 -0.45
CA ASP A 383 5.80 14.34 -1.83
C ASP A 383 7.25 14.18 -2.27
N ALA A 384 8.21 14.47 -1.39
CA ALA A 384 9.63 14.28 -1.68
C ALA A 384 9.99 12.80 -1.88
N ILE A 385 9.46 11.90 -1.04
CA ILE A 385 9.64 10.45 -1.15
C ILE A 385 9.04 9.94 -2.46
N LEU A 386 7.80 10.35 -2.78
CA LEU A 386 7.12 9.96 -4.00
C LEU A 386 7.89 10.46 -5.24
N TRP A 387 8.27 11.73 -5.24
CA TRP A 387 9.02 12.34 -6.34
C TRP A 387 10.35 11.62 -6.54
N GLN A 388 11.11 11.36 -5.47
CA GLN A 388 12.41 10.70 -5.57
C GLN A 388 12.29 9.27 -6.10
N ALA A 389 11.29 8.50 -5.63
CA ALA A 389 11.02 7.16 -6.15
C ALA A 389 10.67 7.21 -7.65
N ARG A 390 9.80 8.15 -8.06
CA ARG A 390 9.43 8.35 -9.47
C ARG A 390 10.58 8.81 -10.35
N GLN A 391 11.51 9.63 -9.85
CA GLN A 391 12.72 9.99 -10.59
C GLN A 391 13.59 8.76 -10.89
N THR A 392 13.70 7.84 -9.93
CA THR A 392 14.54 6.65 -10.09
C THR A 392 13.86 5.55 -10.90
N LEU A 393 12.55 5.36 -10.73
CA LEU A 393 11.82 4.20 -11.23
C LEU A 393 10.86 4.50 -12.39
N GLY A 394 10.54 5.77 -12.66
CA GLY A 394 9.48 6.17 -13.60
C GLY A 394 8.19 6.53 -12.87
N GLU A 395 7.48 7.54 -13.37
CA GLU A 395 6.26 8.06 -12.74
C GLU A 395 5.12 7.04 -12.77
N GLU A 396 5.07 6.23 -13.83
CA GLU A 396 4.10 5.17 -14.06
C GLU A 396 4.31 3.91 -13.20
N ASN A 397 5.46 3.79 -12.53
CA ASN A 397 5.84 2.60 -11.74
C ASN A 397 5.72 2.82 -10.22
N VAL A 398 5.25 4.00 -9.79
CA VAL A 398 5.06 4.31 -8.36
C VAL A 398 3.76 5.09 -8.19
N ASP A 399 2.77 4.45 -7.60
CA ASP A 399 1.40 4.98 -7.50
C ASP A 399 1.31 6.10 -6.46
N ALA A 400 1.91 5.88 -5.30
CA ALA A 400 1.74 6.74 -4.14
C ALA A 400 2.93 6.60 -3.18
N ALA A 401 2.97 7.44 -2.14
CA ALA A 401 3.91 7.29 -1.05
C ALA A 401 3.25 7.37 0.32
N LEU A 402 3.89 6.75 1.29
CA LEU A 402 3.60 6.94 2.71
C LEU A 402 4.90 6.96 3.52
N THR A 403 4.91 7.70 4.62
CA THR A 403 5.99 7.66 5.62
C THR A 403 5.39 7.78 7.02
N ASN A 404 5.95 7.07 7.99
CA ASN A 404 5.49 7.10 9.37
C ASN A 404 5.87 8.44 10.04
N GLY A 405 4.96 9.06 10.77
CA GLY A 405 5.16 10.34 11.44
C GLY A 405 6.27 10.33 12.50
N GLY A 406 6.63 9.16 13.02
CA GLY A 406 7.80 8.94 13.86
C GLY A 406 9.12 9.19 13.13
N GLY A 407 9.14 9.08 11.81
CA GLY A 407 10.26 9.42 10.95
C GLY A 407 10.55 10.92 10.86
N ILE A 408 9.53 11.78 11.03
CA ILE A 408 9.61 13.24 10.88
C ILE A 408 9.87 13.87 12.26
N ARG A 409 11.01 14.56 12.42
CA ARG A 409 11.51 14.93 13.76
C ARG A 409 11.47 16.40 14.12
N GLU A 410 11.37 17.28 13.14
CA GLU A 410 11.63 18.71 13.34
C GLU A 410 10.58 19.60 12.67
N THR A 411 10.29 20.74 13.31
CA THR A 411 9.50 21.83 12.74
C THR A 411 10.42 22.79 11.98
N LEU A 412 9.93 23.39 10.90
CA LEU A 412 10.63 24.45 10.16
C LEU A 412 9.75 25.71 10.12
N ALA A 413 10.33 26.88 10.39
CA ALA A 413 9.63 28.16 10.31
C ALA A 413 9.90 28.84 8.97
N VAL A 414 9.05 29.81 8.61
CA VAL A 414 9.28 30.71 7.47
C VAL A 414 10.71 31.28 7.46
N GLY A 415 11.43 31.13 6.35
CA GLY A 415 12.80 31.61 6.24
C GLY A 415 13.72 30.75 5.38
N ASP A 416 15.01 30.93 5.58
CA ASP A 416 16.05 30.16 4.90
C ASP A 416 16.06 28.70 5.40
N ILE A 417 16.41 27.78 4.51
CA ILE A 417 16.54 26.35 4.76
C ILE A 417 17.92 25.88 4.28
N SER A 418 18.65 25.27 5.19
CA SER A 418 19.95 24.62 4.96
C SER A 418 19.82 23.11 4.78
N MET A 419 20.90 22.42 4.38
CA MET A 419 20.91 20.96 4.37
C MET A 419 20.79 20.38 5.79
N LEU A 420 21.35 21.06 6.80
CA LEU A 420 21.18 20.66 8.20
C LEU A 420 19.72 20.64 8.63
N ASP A 421 18.93 21.60 8.18
CA ASP A 421 17.51 21.67 8.51
C ASP A 421 16.74 20.46 7.98
N LEU A 422 17.01 20.06 6.73
CA LEU A 422 16.37 18.89 6.10
C LEU A 422 16.88 17.55 6.68
N LEU A 423 18.17 17.47 7.00
CA LEU A 423 18.73 16.32 7.71
C LEU A 423 18.12 16.16 9.10
N ALA A 424 17.85 17.27 9.79
CA ALA A 424 17.19 17.24 11.09
C ALA A 424 15.73 16.76 10.98
N VAL A 425 15.04 17.01 9.86
CA VAL A 425 13.70 16.45 9.60
C VAL A 425 13.73 14.92 9.51
N PHE A 426 14.71 14.33 8.80
CA PHE A 426 14.91 12.88 8.64
C PHE A 426 16.31 12.42 9.12
N PRO A 427 16.57 12.35 10.43
CA PRO A 427 17.94 12.17 10.93
C PRO A 427 18.44 10.72 10.90
N PHE A 428 17.58 9.74 10.59
CA PHE A 428 17.84 8.30 10.72
C PHE A 428 18.72 7.69 9.62
N GLY A 429 18.94 8.41 8.52
CA GLY A 429 19.63 7.87 7.35
C GLY A 429 18.88 6.70 6.69
N ASN A 430 17.57 6.57 6.94
CA ASN A 430 16.68 5.64 6.24
C ASN A 430 16.72 5.95 4.74
N THR A 431 16.51 4.94 3.92
CA THR A 431 16.44 5.10 2.46
C THR A 431 15.01 5.09 1.96
N VAL A 432 14.78 5.74 0.83
CA VAL A 432 13.55 5.59 0.07
C VAL A 432 13.48 4.14 -0.40
N ALA A 433 12.35 3.49 -0.14
CA ALA A 433 12.05 2.14 -0.57
C ALA A 433 10.73 2.11 -1.35
N THR A 434 10.49 1.08 -2.14
CA THR A 434 9.16 0.79 -2.71
C THR A 434 8.71 -0.60 -2.33
N ILE A 435 7.40 -0.79 -2.17
CA ILE A 435 6.78 -2.09 -1.92
C ILE A 435 5.50 -2.23 -2.74
N ASP A 436 5.30 -3.41 -3.33
CA ASP A 436 4.07 -3.74 -4.05
C ASP A 436 3.08 -4.40 -3.09
N VAL A 437 1.91 -3.79 -2.92
CA VAL A 437 0.87 -4.29 -2.00
C VAL A 437 -0.49 -4.28 -2.70
N THR A 438 -1.33 -5.28 -2.40
CA THR A 438 -2.75 -5.22 -2.81
C THR A 438 -3.46 -4.06 -2.09
N GLY A 439 -4.56 -3.57 -2.66
CA GLY A 439 -5.37 -2.54 -2.01
C GLY A 439 -5.84 -2.96 -0.61
N ALA A 440 -6.23 -4.22 -0.43
CA ALA A 440 -6.59 -4.77 0.88
C ALA A 440 -5.43 -4.70 1.89
N GLN A 441 -4.20 -4.97 1.46
CA GLN A 441 -3.00 -4.87 2.31
C GLN A 441 -2.64 -3.41 2.61
N LEU A 442 -2.83 -2.49 1.66
CA LEU A 442 -2.67 -1.05 1.91
C LEU A 442 -3.70 -0.55 2.93
N LEU A 443 -4.95 -1.00 2.83
CA LEU A 443 -6.02 -0.69 3.79
C LEU A 443 -5.67 -1.20 5.19
N GLU A 444 -5.21 -2.45 5.31
CA GLU A 444 -4.73 -3.02 6.57
C GLU A 444 -3.58 -2.20 7.16
N ALA A 445 -2.59 -1.83 6.35
CA ALA A 445 -1.44 -1.03 6.78
C ALA A 445 -1.86 0.33 7.36
N LEU A 446 -2.74 1.06 6.66
CA LEU A 446 -3.23 2.37 7.11
C LEU A 446 -4.11 2.27 8.37
N GLU A 447 -4.91 1.19 8.50
CA GLU A 447 -5.70 0.96 9.71
C GLU A 447 -4.83 0.60 10.92
N ALA A 448 -3.82 -0.25 10.72
CA ALA A 448 -2.85 -0.57 11.76
C ALA A 448 -2.05 0.68 12.19
N ALA A 449 -1.63 1.50 11.23
CA ALA A 449 -0.88 2.74 11.46
C ALA A 449 -1.65 3.82 12.23
N THR A 450 -2.97 3.68 12.32
CA THR A 450 -3.88 4.61 13.01
C THR A 450 -4.53 3.99 14.25
N CYS A 451 -3.98 2.88 14.77
CA CYS A 451 -4.59 2.07 15.83
C CYS A 451 -4.89 2.83 17.14
N THR A 452 -4.10 3.85 17.48
CA THR A 452 -4.32 4.70 18.68
C THR A 452 -4.93 6.07 18.36
N THR A 453 -5.07 6.45 17.09
CA THR A 453 -5.61 7.77 16.69
C THR A 453 -6.99 8.00 17.35
N PRO A 454 -7.22 9.13 18.04
CA PRO A 454 -6.50 10.42 17.93
C PRO A 454 -5.24 10.56 18.79
N ASP A 455 -4.90 9.57 19.62
CA ASP A 455 -3.66 9.62 20.41
C ASP A 455 -2.44 9.43 19.51
N ALA A 456 -1.32 10.04 19.92
CA ALA A 456 -0.12 10.13 19.09
C ALA A 456 0.63 8.80 19.02
N ILE A 457 0.90 8.30 17.81
CA ILE A 457 1.74 7.11 17.57
C ILE A 457 2.76 7.37 16.46
N GLY A 458 3.97 6.82 16.63
CA GLY A 458 5.04 6.93 15.61
C GLY A 458 4.61 6.40 14.23
N ALA A 459 3.75 5.40 14.21
CA ALA A 459 3.28 4.75 13.00
C ALA A 459 2.39 5.63 12.10
N PHE A 460 1.76 6.68 12.63
CA PHE A 460 0.73 7.45 11.93
C PHE A 460 1.20 7.85 10.52
N PRO A 461 0.46 7.52 9.45
CA PRO A 461 0.95 7.70 8.09
C PRO A 461 0.78 9.15 7.64
N GLN A 462 1.85 9.75 7.12
CA GLN A 462 1.80 10.91 6.22
C GLN A 462 1.90 10.38 4.79
N VAL A 463 1.08 10.89 3.86
CA VAL A 463 0.88 10.25 2.55
C VAL A 463 0.97 11.22 1.38
N ALA A 464 1.29 10.71 0.20
CA ALA A 464 1.21 11.41 -1.08
C ALA A 464 0.55 10.51 -2.11
N GLY A 465 -0.41 11.04 -2.88
CA GLY A 465 -1.18 10.23 -3.83
C GLY A 465 -2.18 9.26 -3.20
N ILE A 466 -2.44 9.33 -1.88
CA ILE A 466 -3.48 8.56 -1.19
C ILE A 466 -4.44 9.54 -0.53
N GLU A 467 -5.74 9.33 -0.69
CA GLU A 467 -6.77 10.03 0.09
C GLU A 467 -7.55 9.04 0.94
N PHE A 468 -7.57 9.21 2.26
CA PHE A 468 -8.30 8.30 3.15
C PHE A 468 -8.95 9.01 4.35
N THR A 469 -9.94 8.33 4.94
CA THR A 469 -10.64 8.78 6.15
C THR A 469 -10.38 7.81 7.30
N VAL A 470 -10.14 8.34 8.49
CA VAL A 470 -10.07 7.58 9.76
C VAL A 470 -11.25 7.97 10.63
N ASN A 471 -12.07 6.99 11.03
CA ASN A 471 -13.16 7.19 11.98
C ASN A 471 -12.76 6.80 13.41
N VAL A 472 -12.41 7.78 14.22
CA VAL A 472 -12.03 7.57 15.63
C VAL A 472 -13.23 7.29 16.55
N GLY A 473 -14.47 7.40 16.04
CA GLY A 473 -15.68 6.96 16.75
C GLY A 473 -15.88 5.44 16.73
N VAL A 474 -15.08 4.72 15.92
CA VAL A 474 -14.97 3.25 15.91
C VAL A 474 -13.67 2.85 16.62
N PRO A 475 -13.71 1.99 17.65
CA PRO A 475 -12.51 1.56 18.36
C PRO A 475 -11.68 0.61 17.50
N TYR A 476 -10.35 0.66 17.65
CA TYR A 476 -9.47 -0.37 17.10
C TYR A 476 -9.64 -1.68 17.84
N VAL A 477 -9.70 -2.78 17.11
CA VAL A 477 -9.81 -4.13 17.67
C VAL A 477 -8.61 -4.93 17.18
N ASN A 478 -7.77 -5.39 18.12
CA ASN A 478 -6.61 -6.21 17.80
C ASN A 478 -7.06 -7.56 17.23
N GLY A 479 -6.54 -7.90 16.05
CA GLY A 479 -6.52 -9.23 15.47
C GLY A 479 -5.28 -10.00 15.92
N ASP A 480 -4.61 -10.66 14.99
CA ASP A 480 -3.39 -11.40 15.26
C ASP A 480 -2.19 -10.47 15.50
N GLN A 481 -1.31 -10.83 16.42
CA GLN A 481 -0.06 -10.12 16.64
C GLN A 481 0.91 -10.38 15.48
N TYR A 482 1.55 -9.33 14.96
CA TYR A 482 2.56 -9.52 13.92
C TYR A 482 3.79 -10.25 14.46
N ALA A 483 4.35 -11.15 13.65
CA ALA A 483 5.48 -11.98 14.08
C ALA A 483 6.73 -11.15 14.41
N GLY A 484 7.20 -11.26 15.66
CA GLY A 484 8.36 -10.54 16.16
C GLY A 484 8.13 -9.04 16.40
N SER A 485 6.88 -8.64 16.62
CA SER A 485 6.45 -7.26 16.88
C SER A 485 5.56 -7.18 18.13
N THR A 486 5.49 -6.02 18.77
CA THR A 486 4.53 -5.72 19.85
C THR A 486 3.16 -5.27 19.32
N TYR A 487 3.02 -5.05 18.01
CA TYR A 487 1.79 -4.58 17.37
C TYR A 487 0.93 -5.71 16.79
N TYR A 488 -0.35 -5.39 16.61
CA TYR A 488 -1.39 -6.31 16.14
C TYR A 488 -2.00 -5.82 14.84
N ALA A 489 -2.29 -6.73 13.93
CA ALA A 489 -3.15 -6.46 12.77
C ALA A 489 -4.56 -6.05 13.23
N PRO A 490 -5.32 -5.27 12.44
CA PRO A 490 -6.72 -5.03 12.73
C PRO A 490 -7.52 -6.33 12.59
N ALA A 491 -8.47 -6.57 13.50
CA ALA A 491 -9.32 -7.75 13.43
C ALA A 491 -10.22 -7.75 12.17
N GLU A 492 -10.63 -6.56 11.73
CA GLU A 492 -11.47 -6.33 10.56
C GLU A 492 -10.95 -5.08 9.81
N PRO A 493 -9.95 -5.22 8.90
CA PRO A 493 -9.46 -4.10 8.10
C PRO A 493 -10.60 -3.41 7.34
N GLY A 494 -10.62 -2.07 7.35
CA GLY A 494 -11.70 -1.26 6.76
C GLY A 494 -12.78 -0.84 7.76
N SER A 495 -12.71 -1.29 9.01
CA SER A 495 -13.70 -0.94 10.04
C SER A 495 -13.60 0.52 10.50
N ARG A 496 -12.38 1.08 10.50
CA ARG A 496 -12.08 2.46 10.89
C ARG A 496 -11.59 3.30 9.72
N VAL A 497 -10.89 2.68 8.77
CA VAL A 497 -10.25 3.38 7.66
C VAL A 497 -11.00 3.14 6.36
N THR A 498 -11.12 4.19 5.54
CA THR A 498 -11.62 4.08 4.17
C THR A 498 -10.71 4.84 3.23
N ILE A 499 -10.13 4.15 2.24
CA ILE A 499 -9.35 4.79 1.17
C ILE A 499 -10.33 5.21 0.07
N THR A 500 -10.26 6.48 -0.33
CA THR A 500 -11.10 7.05 -1.38
C THR A 500 -10.40 6.96 -2.73
N THR A 501 -9.13 7.38 -2.80
CA THR A 501 -8.35 7.35 -4.04
C THR A 501 -6.90 6.95 -3.78
N VAL A 502 -6.29 6.31 -4.79
CA VAL A 502 -4.85 6.09 -4.92
C VAL A 502 -4.43 6.59 -6.29
N ASN A 503 -3.40 7.44 -6.34
CA ASN A 503 -2.93 8.17 -7.52
C ASN A 503 -4.07 8.91 -8.28
N GLY A 504 -5.09 9.38 -7.57
CA GLY A 504 -6.26 10.05 -8.13
C GLY A 504 -7.30 9.12 -8.79
N ALA A 505 -7.04 7.81 -8.86
CA ALA A 505 -8.01 6.80 -9.26
C ALA A 505 -8.80 6.30 -8.04
N ALA A 506 -10.04 5.83 -8.25
CA ALA A 506 -10.81 5.21 -7.19
C ALA A 506 -10.06 4.01 -6.60
N PHE A 507 -10.09 3.87 -5.28
CA PHE A 507 -9.45 2.75 -4.60
C PHE A 507 -10.11 1.42 -4.98
N ASP A 508 -9.29 0.42 -5.25
CA ASP A 508 -9.65 -0.96 -5.58
C ASP A 508 -8.89 -1.90 -4.61
N PRO A 509 -9.59 -2.68 -3.76
CA PRO A 509 -8.96 -3.58 -2.80
C PRO A 509 -8.17 -4.72 -3.47
N ASP A 510 -8.48 -5.07 -4.72
CA ASP A 510 -7.86 -6.19 -5.42
C ASP A 510 -6.71 -5.75 -6.34
N ALA A 511 -6.61 -4.45 -6.63
CA ALA A 511 -5.50 -3.89 -7.39
C ALA A 511 -4.18 -3.94 -6.60
N THR A 512 -3.07 -4.13 -7.32
CA THR A 512 -1.72 -3.97 -6.75
C THR A 512 -1.26 -2.53 -6.92
N TYR A 513 -0.76 -1.93 -5.83
CA TYR A 513 -0.19 -0.61 -5.79
C TYR A 513 1.29 -0.68 -5.41
N THR A 514 2.13 0.03 -6.14
CA THR A 514 3.53 0.26 -5.76
C THR A 514 3.61 1.51 -4.89
N ILE A 515 3.88 1.30 -3.60
CA ILE A 515 3.94 2.37 -2.60
C ILE A 515 5.40 2.70 -2.28
N ALA A 516 5.80 3.94 -2.54
CA ALA A 516 7.06 4.47 -2.05
C ALA A 516 6.97 4.77 -0.55
N THR A 517 7.99 4.38 0.19
CA THR A 517 8.04 4.56 1.63
C THR A 517 9.49 4.65 2.09
N ASN A 518 9.75 4.42 3.37
CA ASN A 518 11.10 4.29 3.90
C ASN A 518 11.45 2.83 4.18
N ASP A 519 12.72 2.46 4.09
CA ASP A 519 13.18 1.08 4.26
C ASP A 519 12.78 0.47 5.62
N PHE A 520 12.72 1.28 6.68
CA PHE A 520 12.24 0.86 8.00
C PHE A 520 10.79 0.35 7.97
N THR A 521 9.86 1.12 7.42
CA THR A 521 8.44 0.72 7.29
C THR A 521 8.25 -0.38 6.25
N ALA A 522 9.00 -0.38 5.15
CA ALA A 522 8.98 -1.46 4.15
C ALA A 522 9.38 -2.83 4.75
N LYS A 523 10.27 -2.83 5.74
CA LYS A 523 10.66 -4.02 6.54
C LYS A 523 9.67 -4.36 7.65
N GLY A 524 8.58 -3.60 7.77
CA GLY A 524 7.51 -3.72 8.77
C GLY A 524 7.84 -3.12 10.14
N GLY A 525 8.70 -2.11 10.19
CA GLY A 525 8.87 -1.26 11.37
C GLY A 525 7.57 -0.57 11.77
N ASP A 526 7.48 -0.11 13.02
CA ASP A 526 6.22 0.35 13.63
C ASP A 526 5.08 -0.70 13.47
N THR A 527 3.89 -0.28 13.04
CA THR A 527 2.71 -1.14 12.89
C THR A 527 2.60 -1.78 11.51
N TYR A 528 3.56 -1.55 10.61
CA TYR A 528 3.49 -1.95 9.19
C TYR A 528 3.83 -3.44 8.96
N GLY A 529 3.45 -4.32 9.89
CA GLY A 529 3.80 -5.75 9.86
C GLY A 529 3.30 -6.49 8.62
N ILE A 530 2.23 -6.01 7.97
CA ILE A 530 1.76 -6.52 6.69
C ILE A 530 2.79 -6.35 5.58
N PHE A 531 3.57 -5.25 5.56
CA PHE A 531 4.64 -5.03 4.57
C PHE A 531 5.77 -6.05 4.72
N LYS A 532 6.11 -6.42 5.95
CA LYS A 532 7.07 -7.51 6.21
C LYS A 532 6.54 -8.87 5.72
N THR A 533 5.23 -9.10 5.87
CA THR A 533 4.59 -10.35 5.45
C THR A 533 4.56 -10.48 3.93
N VAL A 534 4.28 -9.38 3.23
CA VAL A 534 4.36 -9.28 1.76
C VAL A 534 5.81 -9.46 1.29
N GLY A 535 6.75 -8.78 1.93
CA GLY A 535 8.16 -8.80 1.56
C GLY A 535 8.41 -8.15 0.19
N GLY A 536 9.52 -8.51 -0.46
CA GLY A 536 9.78 -8.10 -1.85
C GLY A 536 10.05 -6.61 -2.09
N TRP A 537 10.15 -5.79 -1.04
CA TRP A 537 10.46 -4.36 -1.16
C TRP A 537 11.83 -4.12 -1.82
N MET A 538 11.96 -2.97 -2.46
CA MET A 538 13.16 -2.54 -3.17
C MET A 538 13.71 -1.25 -2.55
N ASP A 539 15.02 -1.21 -2.32
CA ASP A 539 15.74 0.01 -1.95
C ASP A 539 15.98 0.87 -3.19
N VAL A 540 15.54 2.13 -3.16
CA VAL A 540 15.77 3.11 -4.23
C VAL A 540 17.21 3.66 -4.18
N GLY A 541 17.89 3.48 -3.04
CA GLY A 541 19.31 3.82 -2.86
C GLY A 541 19.59 5.29 -2.61
N VAL A 542 18.57 6.06 -2.21
CA VAL A 542 18.66 7.49 -1.84
C VAL A 542 18.14 7.63 -0.41
N THR A 543 18.84 8.37 0.45
CA THR A 543 18.37 8.61 1.82
C THR A 543 17.18 9.57 1.86
N LEU A 544 16.35 9.51 2.90
CA LEU A 544 15.17 10.39 3.00
C LEU A 544 15.53 11.88 3.07
N ASP A 545 16.63 12.23 3.74
CA ASP A 545 17.16 13.60 3.78
C ASP A 545 17.66 14.07 2.40
N GLU A 546 18.35 13.20 1.65
CA GLU A 546 18.71 13.48 0.26
C GLU A 546 17.46 13.62 -0.63
N ALA A 547 16.42 12.82 -0.42
CA ALA A 547 15.15 12.94 -1.13
C ALA A 547 14.50 14.31 -0.88
N LEU A 548 14.50 14.80 0.38
CA LEU A 548 14.05 16.15 0.72
C LEU A 548 14.89 17.22 0.02
N ILE A 549 16.22 17.10 0.05
CA ILE A 549 17.15 18.05 -0.58
C ILE A 549 16.91 18.10 -2.10
N ASN A 550 16.85 16.95 -2.76
CA ASN A 550 16.65 16.84 -4.20
C ASN A 550 15.27 17.38 -4.60
N TYR A 551 14.20 17.00 -3.90
CA TYR A 551 12.87 17.53 -4.18
C TYR A 551 12.82 19.06 -4.01
N THR A 552 13.41 19.58 -2.94
CA THR A 552 13.44 21.03 -2.69
C THR A 552 14.23 21.78 -3.74
N THR A 553 15.39 21.27 -4.14
CA THR A 553 16.30 22.00 -5.05
C THR A 553 15.97 21.79 -6.53
N GLU A 554 15.49 20.61 -6.90
CA GLU A 554 15.23 20.24 -8.30
C GLU A 554 13.76 20.38 -8.68
N ALA A 555 12.82 19.94 -7.84
CA ALA A 555 11.39 20.00 -8.15
C ALA A 555 10.76 21.35 -7.78
N LEU A 556 11.15 21.92 -6.63
CA LEU A 556 10.61 23.19 -6.11
C LEU A 556 11.46 24.42 -6.46
N ASP A 557 12.57 24.26 -7.20
CA ASP A 557 13.51 25.33 -7.56
C ASP A 557 13.95 26.17 -6.33
N GLY A 558 14.16 25.48 -5.19
CA GLY A 558 14.64 26.06 -3.95
C GLY A 558 13.60 26.86 -3.14
N THR A 559 12.31 26.78 -3.47
CA THR A 559 11.25 27.51 -2.73
C THR A 559 10.09 26.61 -2.32
N ILE A 560 9.94 26.37 -1.02
CA ILE A 560 8.75 25.72 -0.45
C ILE A 560 7.67 26.80 -0.32
N SER A 561 6.79 26.87 -1.33
CA SER A 561 5.86 27.99 -1.49
C SER A 561 4.60 27.89 -0.63
N ALA A 562 4.03 29.05 -0.30
CA ALA A 562 2.74 29.11 0.38
C ALA A 562 1.58 28.63 -0.50
N GLU A 563 1.73 28.67 -1.83
CA GLU A 563 0.72 28.14 -2.74
C GLU A 563 0.54 26.63 -2.60
N GLN A 564 1.62 25.92 -2.30
CA GLN A 564 1.62 24.45 -2.21
C GLN A 564 1.47 23.94 -0.77
N TYR A 565 2.10 24.60 0.22
CA TYR A 565 2.24 24.05 1.58
C TYR A 565 1.74 24.96 2.72
N ALA A 566 0.92 25.98 2.43
CA ALA A 566 0.34 26.81 3.50
C ALA A 566 -0.64 26.04 4.40
N GLU A 567 -1.31 25.03 3.88
CA GLU A 567 -2.21 24.15 4.60
C GLU A 567 -1.94 22.71 4.17
N PRO A 568 -2.29 21.70 4.99
CA PRO A 568 -2.30 20.32 4.54
C PRO A 568 -3.17 20.13 3.29
N ALA A 569 -2.81 19.18 2.44
CA ALA A 569 -3.42 18.95 1.13
C ALA A 569 -4.84 18.35 1.20
N GLY A 570 -5.26 17.85 2.36
CA GLY A 570 -6.57 17.23 2.59
C GLY A 570 -6.59 15.74 2.25
N ARG A 571 -5.43 15.09 2.30
CA ARG A 571 -5.21 13.66 2.03
C ARG A 571 -5.72 12.77 3.16
N ILE A 572 -5.81 13.28 4.39
CA ILE A 572 -6.24 12.52 5.56
C ILE A 572 -7.39 13.23 6.27
N THR A 573 -8.55 12.59 6.31
CA THR A 573 -9.72 13.11 7.02
C THR A 573 -9.95 12.33 8.31
N ILE A 574 -9.96 13.01 9.46
CA ILE A 574 -10.31 12.39 10.75
C ILE A 574 -11.74 12.76 11.12
N VAL A 575 -12.58 11.75 11.35
CA VAL A 575 -13.98 11.91 11.79
C VAL A 575 -14.23 11.20 13.10
N ASN A 576 -15.20 11.67 13.88
CA ASN A 576 -15.62 11.03 15.13
C ASN A 576 -17.12 10.72 15.04
N GLU A 577 -17.44 9.75 14.20
CA GLU A 577 -18.81 9.30 13.97
C GLU A 577 -18.99 7.94 14.65
N PRO A 578 -20.02 7.73 15.48
CA PRO A 578 -20.26 6.42 16.08
C PRO A 578 -20.41 5.37 14.98
N ALA A 579 -19.85 4.17 15.20
CA ALA A 579 -20.09 3.01 14.34
C ALA A 579 -21.58 2.96 13.96
N ALA A 580 -21.91 2.91 12.67
CA ALA A 580 -23.29 2.83 12.24
C ALA A 580 -23.92 1.62 12.90
N ALA A 581 -24.88 1.83 13.81
CA ALA A 581 -25.47 0.72 14.55
C ALA A 581 -26.08 -0.25 13.55
N PHE A 582 -25.74 -1.54 13.66
CA PHE A 582 -26.33 -2.57 12.83
C PHE A 582 -27.87 -2.41 12.85
N PRO A 583 -28.55 -2.46 11.69
CA PRO A 583 -29.94 -2.07 11.61
C PRO A 583 -30.83 -2.78 12.63
N THR A 584 -31.51 -1.99 13.47
CA THR A 584 -32.32 -2.49 14.59
C THR A 584 -33.54 -3.31 14.17
N ASP A 585 -33.93 -3.24 12.90
CA ASP A 585 -35.01 -4.02 12.28
C ASP A 585 -34.53 -5.34 11.64
N VAL A 586 -33.26 -5.71 11.86
CA VAL A 586 -32.65 -6.96 11.40
C VAL A 586 -32.27 -7.78 12.62
N ALA A 587 -33.06 -8.81 12.94
CA ALA A 587 -32.81 -9.68 14.08
C ALA A 587 -31.62 -10.61 13.80
N GLU A 588 -30.74 -10.82 14.78
CA GLU A 588 -29.56 -11.73 14.70
C GLU A 588 -29.88 -13.15 14.21
N ASN A 589 -31.10 -13.63 14.45
CA ASN A 589 -31.55 -14.95 14.02
C ASN A 589 -32.36 -14.96 12.71
N ALA A 590 -32.44 -13.82 12.01
CA ALA A 590 -33.09 -13.74 10.72
C ALA A 590 -32.27 -14.49 9.66
N TRP A 591 -32.94 -15.18 8.74
CA TRP A 591 -32.25 -15.94 7.68
C TRP A 591 -31.39 -15.07 6.76
N TYR A 592 -31.70 -13.78 6.67
CA TYR A 592 -30.98 -12.77 5.90
C TYR A 592 -29.99 -11.95 6.72
N TYR A 593 -29.77 -12.26 8.01
CA TYR A 593 -28.89 -11.44 8.87
C TYR A 593 -27.48 -11.32 8.28
N ALA A 594 -26.86 -12.46 7.93
CA ALA A 594 -25.53 -12.50 7.33
C ALA A 594 -25.49 -11.73 6.00
N ALA A 595 -26.51 -11.91 5.16
CA ALA A 595 -26.60 -11.20 3.88
C ALA A 595 -26.73 -9.68 4.05
N VAL A 596 -27.45 -9.20 5.08
CA VAL A 596 -27.56 -7.77 5.35
C VAL A 596 -26.25 -7.21 5.91
N SER A 597 -25.53 -7.94 6.77
CA SER A 597 -24.18 -7.56 7.19
C SER A 597 -23.27 -7.42 5.99
N TYR A 598 -23.16 -8.48 5.20
CA TYR A 598 -22.32 -8.54 4.02
C TYR A 598 -22.52 -7.32 3.09
N VAL A 599 -23.77 -6.99 2.71
CA VAL A 599 -24.00 -5.86 1.79
C VAL A 599 -23.78 -4.48 2.41
N LEU A 600 -23.84 -4.34 3.74
CA LEU A 600 -23.54 -3.08 4.43
C LEU A 600 -22.02 -2.92 4.60
N ASP A 601 -21.35 -3.99 5.02
CA ASP A 601 -19.92 -4.04 5.28
C ASP A 601 -19.11 -3.80 3.98
N ASN A 602 -19.62 -4.31 2.85
CA ASN A 602 -19.01 -4.11 1.53
C ASN A 602 -19.55 -2.87 0.77
N GLY A 603 -20.35 -2.01 1.40
CA GLY A 603 -20.89 -0.79 0.76
C GLY A 603 -21.84 -1.04 -0.43
N ILE A 604 -22.23 -2.28 -0.70
CA ILE A 604 -23.09 -2.67 -1.82
C ILE A 604 -24.50 -2.09 -1.66
N MET A 605 -25.04 -2.12 -0.44
CA MET A 605 -26.35 -1.55 -0.10
C MET A 605 -26.23 -0.61 1.10
N ASN A 606 -27.01 0.47 1.07
CA ASN A 606 -27.20 1.32 2.23
C ASN A 606 -28.46 0.94 3.02
N GLY A 607 -28.46 1.22 4.32
CA GLY A 607 -29.67 1.26 5.14
C GLY A 607 -30.70 2.28 4.62
N THR A 608 -31.98 2.07 4.90
CA THR A 608 -33.04 3.05 4.55
C THR A 608 -33.08 4.23 5.52
N SER A 609 -32.41 4.11 6.66
CA SER A 609 -32.09 5.18 7.61
C SER A 609 -30.86 4.80 8.42
N ALA A 610 -30.38 5.68 9.29
CA ALA A 610 -29.25 5.42 10.19
C ALA A 610 -29.44 4.21 11.14
N THR A 611 -30.64 3.65 11.27
CA THR A 611 -30.92 2.55 12.21
C THR A 611 -31.78 1.43 11.61
N THR A 612 -32.07 1.47 10.29
CA THR A 612 -33.01 0.53 9.65
C THR A 612 -32.54 0.11 8.26
N PHE A 613 -32.71 -1.17 7.94
CA PHE A 613 -32.47 -1.72 6.61
C PHE A 613 -33.77 -1.90 5.80
N ALA A 614 -34.90 -2.03 6.49
CA ALA A 614 -36.23 -2.31 5.96
C ALA A 614 -36.29 -3.59 5.08
N PRO A 615 -35.97 -4.78 5.65
CA PRO A 615 -35.78 -6.02 4.89
C PRO A 615 -36.98 -6.45 4.04
N ASP A 616 -38.20 -6.14 4.47
CA ASP A 616 -39.45 -6.52 3.78
C ASP A 616 -39.87 -5.54 2.66
N THR A 617 -39.09 -4.48 2.42
CA THR A 617 -39.44 -3.48 1.40
C THR A 617 -39.22 -4.06 0.00
N THR A 618 -40.19 -3.85 -0.89
CA THR A 618 -40.08 -4.27 -2.30
C THR A 618 -38.97 -3.51 -3.02
N VAL A 619 -38.13 -4.23 -3.77
CA VAL A 619 -37.06 -3.63 -4.56
C VAL A 619 -37.56 -3.12 -5.91
N THR A 620 -36.99 -2.00 -6.35
CA THR A 620 -37.21 -1.43 -7.68
C THR A 620 -36.09 -1.83 -8.64
N ARG A 621 -36.32 -1.64 -9.94
CA ARG A 621 -35.31 -1.88 -10.97
C ARG A 621 -34.06 -1.02 -10.77
N GLY A 622 -34.23 0.25 -10.42
CA GLY A 622 -33.11 1.13 -10.10
C GLY A 622 -32.28 0.62 -8.92
N MET A 623 -32.91 0.03 -7.90
CA MET A 623 -32.18 -0.61 -6.79
C MET A 623 -31.36 -1.81 -7.25
N VAL A 624 -31.97 -2.74 -8.00
CA VAL A 624 -31.27 -3.96 -8.44
C VAL A 624 -30.02 -3.63 -9.26
N TYR A 625 -30.15 -2.72 -10.24
CA TYR A 625 -29.01 -2.36 -11.08
C TYR A 625 -28.00 -1.48 -10.35
N GLN A 626 -28.43 -0.58 -9.46
CA GLN A 626 -27.46 0.18 -8.64
C GLN A 626 -26.65 -0.74 -7.73
N THR A 627 -27.30 -1.71 -7.08
CA THR A 627 -26.56 -2.62 -6.18
C THR A 627 -25.62 -3.54 -6.95
N LEU A 628 -26.01 -3.95 -8.17
CA LEU A 628 -25.11 -4.72 -9.03
C LEU A 628 -23.95 -3.86 -9.54
N TYR A 629 -24.21 -2.60 -9.87
CA TYR A 629 -23.17 -1.63 -10.23
C TYR A 629 -22.20 -1.35 -9.07
N ASN A 630 -22.71 -1.25 -7.84
CA ASN A 630 -21.88 -1.13 -6.65
C ASN A 630 -21.04 -2.38 -6.42
N LEU A 631 -21.64 -3.57 -6.60
CA LEU A 631 -20.93 -4.84 -6.48
C LEU A 631 -19.80 -4.95 -7.52
N ALA A 632 -20.03 -4.45 -8.73
CA ALA A 632 -19.03 -4.42 -9.81
C ALA A 632 -17.94 -3.34 -9.63
N GLY A 633 -17.83 -2.69 -8.46
CA GLY A 633 -16.81 -1.65 -8.21
C GLY A 633 -17.12 -0.29 -8.83
N GLN A 634 -18.39 -0.01 -9.17
CA GLN A 634 -18.83 1.25 -9.79
C GLN A 634 -18.06 1.63 -11.06
N PRO A 635 -18.03 0.77 -12.09
CA PRO A 635 -17.26 1.00 -13.31
C PRO A 635 -17.66 2.30 -14.01
N GLY A 636 -16.75 2.90 -14.79
CA GLY A 636 -16.99 4.17 -15.47
C GLY A 636 -18.24 4.14 -16.35
N ALA A 637 -19.15 5.10 -16.17
CA ALA A 637 -20.37 5.16 -16.97
C ALA A 637 -20.07 5.53 -18.44
N ALA A 638 -20.64 4.78 -19.39
CA ALA A 638 -20.53 5.10 -20.82
C ALA A 638 -21.06 6.51 -21.14
N GLU A 639 -20.41 7.22 -22.08
CA GLU A 639 -20.70 8.63 -22.40
C GLU A 639 -22.10 8.88 -23.01
N SER A 640 -22.83 7.83 -23.44
CA SER A 640 -24.21 7.98 -23.93
C SER A 640 -25.09 6.75 -23.72
N THR A 641 -26.22 6.92 -23.05
CA THR A 641 -27.33 5.93 -22.94
C THR A 641 -28.48 6.27 -23.88
N SER A 642 -29.25 5.26 -24.32
CA SER A 642 -30.50 5.48 -25.06
C SER A 642 -31.70 5.81 -24.14
N PHE A 643 -31.55 5.63 -22.82
CA PHE A 643 -32.63 5.84 -21.86
C PHE A 643 -32.89 7.32 -21.57
N THR A 644 -34.15 7.71 -21.71
CA THR A 644 -34.58 9.11 -21.53
C THR A 644 -35.17 9.41 -20.15
N ASP A 645 -35.49 8.38 -19.36
CA ASP A 645 -36.15 8.49 -18.05
C ASP A 645 -35.20 8.43 -16.85
N ILE A 646 -33.88 8.42 -17.10
CA ILE A 646 -32.85 8.30 -16.05
C ILE A 646 -32.20 9.63 -15.67
N GLU A 647 -32.49 10.73 -16.38
CA GLU A 647 -31.90 12.05 -16.10
C GLU A 647 -32.18 12.50 -14.65
N GLY A 648 -31.11 12.83 -13.91
CA GLY A 648 -31.19 13.27 -12.51
C GLY A 648 -31.57 12.17 -11.51
N LYS A 649 -31.56 10.89 -11.92
CA LYS A 649 -31.82 9.75 -11.04
C LYS A 649 -30.54 9.25 -10.39
N TRP A 650 -30.64 8.81 -9.14
CA TRP A 650 -29.51 8.26 -8.38
C TRP A 650 -28.94 6.97 -8.98
N TYR A 651 -29.74 6.25 -9.77
CA TYR A 651 -29.33 5.03 -10.48
C TYR A 651 -28.91 5.27 -11.94
N ALA A 652 -28.71 6.53 -12.36
CA ALA A 652 -28.47 6.86 -13.77
C ALA A 652 -27.17 6.20 -14.30
N ALA A 653 -26.07 6.28 -13.53
CA ALA A 653 -24.80 5.65 -13.92
C ALA A 653 -24.95 4.14 -14.09
N ALA A 654 -25.57 3.48 -13.10
CA ALA A 654 -25.85 2.05 -13.15
C ALA A 654 -26.73 1.64 -14.34
N ALA A 655 -27.73 2.46 -14.69
CA ALA A 655 -28.58 2.18 -15.85
C ALA A 655 -27.83 2.34 -17.19
N SER A 656 -26.96 3.35 -17.31
CA SER A 656 -26.12 3.54 -18.50
C SER A 656 -25.09 2.43 -18.66
N TRP A 657 -24.41 2.06 -17.56
CA TRP A 657 -23.47 0.94 -17.54
C TRP A 657 -24.16 -0.36 -17.95
N ALA A 658 -25.29 -0.70 -17.32
CA ALA A 658 -26.00 -1.92 -17.64
C ALA A 658 -26.57 -1.99 -19.07
N GLU A 659 -26.77 -0.85 -19.74
CA GLU A 659 -27.07 -0.83 -21.17
C GLU A 659 -25.84 -1.09 -22.03
N ALA A 660 -24.71 -0.48 -21.68
CA ALA A 660 -23.44 -0.66 -22.37
C ALA A 660 -22.94 -2.11 -22.31
N GLU A 661 -23.08 -2.76 -21.14
CA GLU A 661 -22.78 -4.19 -20.95
C GLU A 661 -23.79 -5.13 -21.61
N GLY A 662 -24.87 -4.61 -22.22
CA GLY A 662 -25.93 -5.44 -22.80
C GLY A 662 -26.83 -6.13 -21.76
N LEU A 663 -26.63 -5.89 -20.46
CA LEU A 663 -27.43 -6.45 -19.37
C LEU A 663 -28.90 -5.99 -19.40
N THR A 664 -29.19 -4.87 -20.07
CA THR A 664 -30.58 -4.48 -20.36
C THR A 664 -30.76 -3.52 -21.53
N SER A 665 -31.84 -3.73 -22.29
CA SER A 665 -32.39 -2.79 -23.28
C SER A 665 -33.58 -1.97 -22.76
N GLY A 666 -33.81 -1.97 -21.44
CA GLY A 666 -34.93 -1.28 -20.78
C GLY A 666 -36.25 -2.06 -20.80
N VAL A 667 -37.33 -1.41 -20.34
CA VAL A 667 -38.69 -1.97 -20.33
C VAL A 667 -39.48 -1.68 -21.61
N SER A 668 -39.02 -0.69 -22.37
CA SER A 668 -39.48 -0.35 -23.72
C SER A 668 -38.45 0.59 -24.38
N ALA A 669 -38.53 0.79 -25.69
CA ALA A 669 -37.59 1.64 -26.42
C ALA A 669 -37.36 3.01 -25.73
N GLY A 670 -36.12 3.27 -25.33
CA GLY A 670 -35.68 4.51 -24.68
C GLY A 670 -36.15 4.71 -23.23
N VAL A 671 -36.63 3.65 -22.56
CA VAL A 671 -37.14 3.70 -21.18
C VAL A 671 -36.54 2.59 -20.32
N PHE A 672 -35.76 2.95 -19.30
CA PHE A 672 -35.19 2.02 -18.32
C PHE A 672 -36.24 1.52 -17.32
N GLY A 673 -37.11 2.41 -16.82
CA GLY A 673 -38.18 2.08 -15.89
C GLY A 673 -37.71 1.83 -14.46
N GLY A 674 -36.74 2.62 -13.97
CA GLY A 674 -36.05 2.39 -12.68
C GLY A 674 -36.95 2.33 -11.44
N GLU A 675 -38.08 3.04 -11.41
CA GLU A 675 -39.00 3.02 -10.26
C GLU A 675 -39.93 1.79 -10.23
N ARG A 676 -39.88 0.92 -11.25
CA ARG A 676 -40.72 -0.26 -11.35
C ARG A 676 -40.28 -1.33 -10.36
N THR A 677 -41.23 -1.91 -9.63
CA THR A 677 -40.98 -3.09 -8.78
C THR A 677 -40.61 -4.31 -9.62
N MET A 678 -39.64 -5.09 -9.16
CA MET A 678 -39.21 -6.32 -9.84
C MET A 678 -39.77 -7.57 -9.17
N THR A 679 -40.06 -8.57 -10.00
CA THR A 679 -40.45 -9.92 -9.58
C THR A 679 -39.24 -10.81 -9.37
N ARG A 680 -39.39 -11.89 -8.60
CA ARG A 680 -38.30 -12.83 -8.30
C ARG A 680 -37.70 -13.48 -9.55
N GLN A 681 -38.51 -13.79 -10.56
CA GLN A 681 -38.00 -14.31 -11.85
C GLN A 681 -37.23 -13.26 -12.66
N GLU A 682 -37.52 -11.97 -12.47
CA GLU A 682 -36.76 -10.89 -13.12
C GLU A 682 -35.40 -10.71 -12.45
N LEU A 683 -35.33 -10.81 -11.11
CA LEU A 683 -34.04 -10.84 -10.40
C LEU A 683 -33.23 -12.07 -10.82
N ALA A 684 -33.85 -13.25 -10.82
CA ALA A 684 -33.21 -14.50 -11.24
C ALA A 684 -32.53 -14.35 -12.61
N LYS A 685 -33.29 -13.84 -13.58
CA LYS A 685 -32.76 -13.60 -14.92
C LYS A 685 -31.62 -12.59 -14.93
N VAL A 686 -31.75 -11.43 -14.30
CA VAL A 686 -30.69 -10.41 -14.30
C VAL A 686 -29.37 -10.94 -13.75
N PHE A 687 -29.41 -11.59 -12.59
CA PHE A 687 -28.18 -12.09 -11.95
C PHE A 687 -27.61 -13.31 -12.67
N ALA A 688 -28.44 -14.21 -13.19
CA ALA A 688 -27.96 -15.34 -13.97
C ALA A 688 -27.35 -14.91 -15.31
N ASP A 689 -28.01 -13.98 -16.02
CA ASP A 689 -27.47 -13.43 -17.27
C ASP A 689 -26.13 -12.75 -16.98
N TYR A 690 -26.03 -11.98 -15.89
CA TYR A 690 -24.78 -11.33 -15.52
C TYR A 690 -23.70 -12.34 -15.10
N ALA A 691 -24.02 -13.41 -14.38
CA ALA A 691 -23.06 -14.46 -14.03
C ALA A 691 -22.46 -15.09 -15.29
N VAL A 692 -23.29 -15.37 -16.29
CA VAL A 692 -22.84 -15.87 -17.60
C VAL A 692 -21.92 -14.85 -18.28
N MET A 693 -22.28 -13.55 -18.28
CA MET A 693 -21.41 -12.49 -18.82
C MET A 693 -20.07 -12.38 -18.08
N GLN A 694 -20.01 -12.75 -16.81
CA GLN A 694 -18.77 -12.80 -16.01
C GLN A 694 -18.02 -14.13 -16.17
N GLY A 695 -18.38 -14.97 -17.14
CA GLY A 695 -17.70 -16.24 -17.41
C GLY A 695 -17.99 -17.34 -16.39
N VAL A 696 -19.05 -17.22 -15.58
CA VAL A 696 -19.44 -18.26 -14.62
C VAL A 696 -20.08 -19.43 -15.37
N ALA A 697 -19.49 -20.63 -15.24
CA ALA A 697 -20.05 -21.84 -15.82
C ALA A 697 -21.36 -22.24 -15.14
N VAL A 698 -22.42 -22.43 -15.92
CA VAL A 698 -23.74 -22.81 -15.43
C VAL A 698 -23.95 -24.32 -15.54
N PRO A 699 -24.10 -25.06 -14.43
CA PRO A 699 -24.44 -26.47 -14.49
C PRO A 699 -25.90 -26.69 -14.91
N GLU A 700 -26.24 -27.89 -15.37
CA GLU A 700 -27.66 -28.24 -15.57
C GLU A 700 -28.39 -28.35 -14.22
N ALA A 701 -29.62 -27.83 -14.13
CA ALA A 701 -30.44 -27.91 -12.92
C ALA A 701 -31.82 -28.52 -13.17
N ASP A 702 -32.22 -29.49 -12.34
CA ASP A 702 -33.58 -30.04 -12.37
C ASP A 702 -34.55 -29.20 -11.52
N LEU A 703 -35.38 -28.40 -12.19
CA LEU A 703 -36.41 -27.60 -11.54
C LEU A 703 -37.66 -28.41 -11.10
N SER A 704 -37.73 -29.72 -11.36
CA SER A 704 -38.92 -30.54 -11.08
C SER A 704 -39.27 -30.64 -9.59
N ALA A 705 -38.32 -30.33 -8.71
CA ALA A 705 -38.52 -30.24 -7.26
C ALA A 705 -39.42 -29.07 -6.84
N TYR A 706 -39.59 -28.03 -7.68
CA TYR A 706 -40.38 -26.85 -7.38
C TYR A 706 -41.84 -26.99 -7.84
N THR A 707 -42.77 -26.78 -6.91
CA THR A 707 -44.21 -26.99 -7.14
C THR A 707 -44.89 -25.88 -7.95
N ASP A 708 -44.16 -24.80 -8.26
CA ASP A 708 -44.65 -23.63 -9.01
C ASP A 708 -43.75 -23.24 -10.19
N VAL A 709 -42.93 -24.17 -10.67
CA VAL A 709 -42.10 -23.97 -11.87
C VAL A 709 -42.95 -23.66 -13.12
N ASP A 710 -44.20 -24.14 -13.16
CA ASP A 710 -45.16 -23.88 -14.24
C ASP A 710 -45.62 -22.40 -14.29
N GLN A 711 -45.31 -21.61 -13.26
CA GLN A 711 -45.60 -20.17 -13.21
C GLN A 711 -44.45 -19.31 -13.76
N VAL A 712 -43.27 -19.90 -14.02
CA VAL A 712 -42.15 -19.19 -14.64
C VAL A 712 -42.54 -18.81 -16.07
N ALA A 713 -42.41 -17.53 -16.41
CA ALA A 713 -42.70 -17.08 -17.76
C ALA A 713 -41.66 -17.63 -18.75
N SER A 714 -42.09 -17.94 -19.98
CA SER A 714 -41.19 -18.55 -20.98
C SER A 714 -39.94 -17.72 -21.30
N TRP A 715 -40.02 -16.38 -21.17
CA TRP A 715 -38.89 -15.48 -21.37
C TRP A 715 -37.89 -15.46 -20.19
N ALA A 716 -38.29 -15.99 -19.03
CA ALA A 716 -37.48 -16.06 -17.81
C ALA A 716 -36.99 -17.48 -17.50
N ALA A 717 -37.43 -18.48 -18.27
CA ALA A 717 -37.24 -19.89 -17.95
C ALA A 717 -35.76 -20.26 -17.76
N GLU A 718 -34.93 -19.93 -18.75
CA GLU A 718 -33.48 -20.15 -18.73
C GLU A 718 -32.80 -19.39 -17.59
N GLY A 719 -33.07 -18.09 -17.44
CA GLY A 719 -32.49 -17.30 -16.35
C GLY A 719 -32.86 -17.81 -14.95
N VAL A 720 -34.09 -18.34 -14.78
CA VAL A 720 -34.50 -18.97 -13.51
C VAL A 720 -33.82 -20.31 -13.30
N GLU A 721 -33.68 -21.13 -14.35
CA GLU A 721 -32.96 -22.39 -14.30
C GLU A 721 -31.49 -22.16 -13.91
N ASN A 722 -30.82 -21.23 -14.58
CA ASN A 722 -29.44 -20.85 -14.34
C ASN A 722 -29.26 -20.27 -12.93
N ALA A 723 -30.15 -19.39 -12.47
CA ALA A 723 -30.08 -18.84 -11.11
C ALA A 723 -30.24 -19.91 -10.02
N VAL A 724 -31.02 -20.97 -10.28
CA VAL A 724 -31.13 -22.12 -9.38
C VAL A 724 -29.89 -22.99 -9.45
N ALA A 725 -29.38 -23.24 -10.65
CA ALA A 725 -28.18 -24.03 -10.89
C ALA A 725 -26.95 -23.47 -10.16
N LEU A 726 -26.79 -22.15 -10.25
CA LEU A 726 -25.72 -21.39 -9.61
C LEU A 726 -25.93 -21.17 -8.11
N GLY A 727 -27.09 -21.53 -7.55
CA GLY A 727 -27.39 -21.26 -6.14
C GLY A 727 -27.67 -19.79 -5.81
N ILE A 728 -27.75 -18.91 -6.82
CA ILE A 728 -28.18 -17.51 -6.68
C ILE A 728 -29.58 -17.47 -6.03
N ILE A 729 -30.48 -18.40 -6.41
CA ILE A 729 -31.82 -18.53 -5.81
C ILE A 729 -32.15 -20.00 -5.51
N SER A 730 -32.59 -20.27 -4.28
CA SER A 730 -33.03 -21.61 -3.84
C SER A 730 -34.53 -21.73 -3.50
N GLY A 731 -35.25 -20.60 -3.47
CA GLY A 731 -36.67 -20.56 -3.09
C GLY A 731 -36.93 -20.93 -1.62
N SER A 732 -38.19 -21.23 -1.28
CA SER A 732 -38.55 -21.73 0.07
C SER A 732 -39.73 -22.69 0.01
N ASN A 733 -39.72 -23.72 0.88
CA ASN A 733 -40.79 -24.73 0.95
C ASN A 733 -41.13 -25.38 -0.41
N ASN A 734 -40.11 -25.71 -1.21
CA ASN A 734 -40.24 -26.26 -2.57
C ASN A 734 -41.02 -25.34 -3.53
N ARG A 735 -40.86 -24.02 -3.38
CA ARG A 735 -41.46 -22.99 -4.24
C ARG A 735 -40.47 -21.88 -4.57
N LEU A 736 -40.44 -21.46 -5.84
CA LEU A 736 -39.63 -20.33 -6.31
C LEU A 736 -40.36 -18.99 -6.16
N ASN A 737 -41.70 -19.01 -6.18
CA ASN A 737 -42.56 -17.83 -6.22
C ASN A 737 -42.18 -16.83 -7.35
N PRO A 738 -42.10 -17.28 -8.62
CA PRO A 738 -41.47 -16.52 -9.70
C PRO A 738 -42.15 -15.17 -9.98
N THR A 739 -43.47 -15.07 -9.82
CA THR A 739 -44.24 -13.84 -10.05
C THR A 739 -44.35 -12.93 -8.82
N GLY A 740 -43.84 -13.35 -7.66
CA GLY A 740 -43.85 -12.54 -6.45
C GLY A 740 -42.90 -11.35 -6.56
N THR A 741 -43.25 -10.22 -5.94
CA THR A 741 -42.37 -9.04 -5.87
C THR A 741 -41.19 -9.32 -4.94
N ALA A 742 -39.97 -9.02 -5.39
CA ALA A 742 -38.76 -9.24 -4.61
C ALA A 742 -38.58 -8.19 -3.49
N GLN A 743 -38.00 -8.60 -2.38
CA GLN A 743 -37.76 -7.78 -1.19
C GLN A 743 -36.27 -7.47 -0.99
N ARG A 744 -35.94 -6.43 -0.21
CA ARG A 744 -34.55 -6.01 0.05
C ARG A 744 -33.70 -7.10 0.68
N ALA A 745 -34.24 -7.87 1.62
CA ALA A 745 -33.55 -9.01 2.22
C ALA A 745 -33.22 -10.12 1.19
N GLU A 746 -34.11 -10.33 0.22
CA GLU A 746 -33.90 -11.31 -0.86
C GLU A 746 -32.83 -10.82 -1.84
N LEU A 747 -32.81 -9.52 -2.15
CA LEU A 747 -31.76 -8.92 -2.97
C LEU A 747 -30.40 -8.98 -2.27
N ALA A 748 -30.33 -8.69 -0.96
CA ALA A 748 -29.09 -8.81 -0.19
C ALA A 748 -28.55 -10.26 -0.22
N GLN A 749 -29.43 -11.25 -0.04
CA GLN A 749 -29.04 -12.66 -0.13
C GLN A 749 -28.56 -13.04 -1.53
N ILE A 750 -29.23 -12.54 -2.58
CA ILE A 750 -28.85 -12.79 -3.96
C ILE A 750 -27.47 -12.19 -4.26
N LEU A 751 -27.20 -10.96 -3.80
CA LEU A 751 -25.90 -10.30 -3.96
C LEU A 751 -24.79 -11.09 -3.28
N MET A 752 -24.99 -11.48 -2.02
CA MET A 752 -24.01 -12.32 -1.29
C MET A 752 -23.78 -13.68 -1.95
N ASN A 753 -24.84 -14.32 -2.46
CA ASN A 753 -24.69 -15.60 -3.15
C ASN A 753 -24.03 -15.45 -4.53
N PHE A 754 -24.30 -14.34 -5.22
CA PHE A 754 -23.73 -14.03 -6.52
C PHE A 754 -22.24 -13.75 -6.41
N ASP A 755 -21.83 -12.96 -5.41
CA ASP A 755 -20.43 -12.63 -5.18
C ASP A 755 -19.57 -13.85 -4.82
N ALA A 756 -20.19 -14.87 -4.24
CA ALA A 756 -19.54 -16.15 -3.97
C ALA A 756 -19.38 -17.04 -5.23
N LEU A 757 -19.77 -16.57 -6.42
CA LEU A 757 -19.60 -17.31 -7.67
C LEU A 757 -18.21 -17.04 -8.24
N GLU A 758 -17.49 -18.11 -8.52
CA GLU A 758 -16.20 -18.05 -9.19
C GLU A 758 -16.38 -18.12 -10.71
N PRO A 759 -15.67 -17.30 -11.50
CA PRO A 759 -15.65 -17.44 -12.94
C PRO A 759 -14.99 -18.77 -13.32
N ALA A 760 -15.39 -19.35 -14.46
CA ALA A 760 -14.84 -20.62 -14.95
C ALA A 760 -13.46 -20.46 -15.62
N TYR A 761 -13.06 -19.21 -15.89
CA TYR A 761 -11.80 -18.85 -16.50
C TYR A 761 -11.40 -17.44 -16.07
N THR A 762 -10.12 -17.12 -16.16
CA THR A 762 -9.58 -15.76 -15.97
C THR A 762 -9.16 -15.17 -17.31
N VAL A 763 -9.20 -13.84 -17.41
CA VAL A 763 -8.73 -13.07 -18.57
C VAL A 763 -7.73 -12.05 -18.06
N GLU A 764 -6.51 -12.06 -18.61
CA GLU A 764 -5.44 -11.17 -18.20
C GLU A 764 -4.88 -10.43 -19.42
N HIS A 765 -4.90 -9.10 -19.36
CA HIS A 765 -4.26 -8.24 -20.37
C HIS A 765 -2.79 -8.08 -20.01
N ILE A 766 -1.90 -8.50 -20.91
CA ILE A 766 -0.46 -8.52 -20.69
C ILE A 766 0.28 -7.82 -21.82
N THR A 767 1.53 -7.45 -21.56
CA THR A 767 2.46 -6.98 -22.57
C THR A 767 3.64 -7.94 -22.65
N VAL A 768 3.78 -8.65 -23.76
CA VAL A 768 4.87 -9.59 -23.99
C VAL A 768 6.07 -8.84 -24.58
N GLN A 769 7.24 -9.01 -23.96
CA GLN A 769 8.50 -8.44 -24.47
C GLN A 769 9.09 -9.32 -25.57
N ASN A 770 9.36 -8.73 -26.74
CA ASN A 770 10.04 -9.39 -27.86
C ASN A 770 11.20 -8.52 -28.38
N GLY A 771 12.37 -8.70 -27.78
CA GLY A 771 13.55 -7.88 -28.07
C GLY A 771 13.36 -6.46 -27.54
N GLU A 772 13.41 -5.46 -28.42
CA GLU A 772 13.12 -4.05 -28.09
C GLU A 772 11.63 -3.70 -28.29
N ARG A 773 10.82 -4.62 -28.84
CA ARG A 773 9.39 -4.41 -29.10
C ARG A 773 8.53 -4.96 -27.97
N THR A 774 7.36 -4.36 -27.82
CA THR A 774 6.29 -4.83 -26.94
C THR A 774 5.12 -5.35 -27.76
N VAL A 775 4.56 -6.47 -27.34
CA VAL A 775 3.42 -7.13 -28.00
C VAL A 775 2.25 -7.17 -27.01
N PRO A 776 1.25 -6.30 -27.16
CA PRO A 776 0.03 -6.37 -26.36
C PRO A 776 -0.69 -7.70 -26.63
N ALA A 777 -1.04 -8.41 -25.57
CA ALA A 777 -1.69 -9.70 -25.66
C ALA A 777 -2.71 -9.89 -24.54
N VAL A 778 -3.61 -10.85 -24.73
CA VAL A 778 -4.55 -11.30 -23.71
C VAL A 778 -4.39 -12.79 -23.53
N VAL A 779 -4.24 -13.21 -22.28
CA VAL A 779 -4.25 -14.61 -21.87
C VAL A 779 -5.61 -14.94 -21.27
N THR A 780 -6.18 -16.06 -21.70
CA THR A 780 -7.41 -16.60 -21.10
C THR A 780 -7.12 -17.99 -20.55
N MET A 781 -7.22 -18.15 -19.23
CA MET A 781 -6.90 -19.39 -18.52
C MET A 781 -8.14 -20.06 -17.95
N PRO A 782 -8.34 -21.37 -18.12
CA PRO A 782 -9.36 -22.10 -17.37
C PRO A 782 -9.06 -22.06 -15.86
N VAL A 783 -10.10 -22.01 -15.03
CA VAL A 783 -9.97 -22.17 -13.58
C VAL A 783 -10.01 -23.67 -13.24
N GLY A 784 -8.98 -24.17 -12.55
CA GLY A 784 -8.87 -25.57 -12.13
C GLY A 784 -7.42 -26.04 -11.94
N GLU A 785 -7.24 -27.34 -11.73
CA GLU A 785 -5.90 -27.95 -11.71
C GLU A 785 -5.38 -28.18 -13.13
N GLY A 786 -4.30 -27.50 -13.51
CA GLY A 786 -3.57 -27.72 -14.76
C GLY A 786 -2.51 -28.84 -14.66
N PRO A 787 -1.55 -28.90 -15.59
CA PRO A 787 -1.35 -27.95 -16.68
C PRO A 787 -2.39 -28.09 -17.80
N PHE A 788 -2.84 -26.97 -18.37
CA PHE A 788 -3.87 -26.92 -19.41
C PHE A 788 -3.30 -27.04 -20.83
N PRO A 789 -3.97 -27.70 -21.78
CA PRO A 789 -3.66 -27.51 -23.21
C PRO A 789 -3.88 -26.05 -23.58
N ALA A 790 -3.17 -25.53 -24.59
CA ALA A 790 -3.29 -24.12 -24.95
C ALA A 790 -3.29 -23.84 -26.45
N VAL A 791 -3.88 -22.73 -26.87
CA VAL A 791 -3.94 -22.29 -28.28
C VAL A 791 -3.36 -20.89 -28.45
N VAL A 792 -2.45 -20.74 -29.41
CA VAL A 792 -1.91 -19.44 -29.82
C VAL A 792 -2.73 -18.92 -31.01
N MET A 793 -3.32 -17.74 -30.89
CA MET A 793 -4.32 -17.23 -31.83
C MET A 793 -3.80 -16.02 -32.62
N ASN A 794 -3.64 -16.19 -33.93
CA ASN A 794 -3.07 -15.18 -34.83
C ASN A 794 -4.16 -14.51 -35.67
N HIS A 795 -4.27 -13.20 -35.51
CA HIS A 795 -5.31 -12.39 -36.12
C HIS A 795 -5.02 -12.04 -37.60
N GLY A 796 -6.02 -11.49 -38.31
CA GLY A 796 -5.96 -11.17 -39.73
C GLY A 796 -5.26 -9.84 -40.04
N HIS A 797 -5.05 -9.56 -41.34
CA HIS A 797 -4.35 -8.33 -41.75
C HIS A 797 -5.11 -7.08 -41.34
N GLY A 798 -4.50 -6.26 -40.47
CA GLY A 798 -5.15 -5.05 -39.94
C GLY A 798 -6.28 -5.29 -38.94
N GLY A 799 -6.41 -6.51 -38.42
CA GLY A 799 -7.33 -6.85 -37.34
C GLY A 799 -6.79 -6.44 -35.97
N SER A 800 -7.19 -7.18 -34.93
CA SER A 800 -6.65 -7.06 -33.57
C SER A 800 -6.79 -8.39 -32.84
N LYS A 801 -6.22 -8.48 -31.64
CA LYS A 801 -6.36 -9.61 -30.73
C LYS A 801 -7.81 -10.00 -30.41
N GLU A 802 -8.78 -9.09 -30.59
CA GLU A 802 -10.21 -9.36 -30.36
C GLU A 802 -10.99 -9.71 -31.65
N GLU A 803 -10.45 -9.38 -32.83
CA GLU A 803 -11.12 -9.58 -34.13
C GLU A 803 -12.59 -9.12 -34.18
N GLY A 804 -12.93 -8.01 -33.53
CA GLY A 804 -14.30 -7.48 -33.51
C GLY A 804 -15.26 -8.18 -32.54
N GLY A 805 -14.74 -8.95 -31.59
CA GLY A 805 -15.55 -9.76 -30.67
C GLY A 805 -15.73 -11.21 -31.13
N GLY A 806 -14.85 -11.69 -32.03
CA GLY A 806 -14.83 -13.09 -32.43
C GLY A 806 -13.74 -13.92 -31.74
N PHE A 807 -12.56 -13.33 -31.52
CA PHE A 807 -11.44 -14.06 -30.90
C PHE A 807 -11.59 -14.15 -29.37
N ASP A 808 -12.23 -13.19 -28.73
CA ASP A 808 -12.66 -13.28 -27.33
C ASP A 808 -13.67 -14.42 -27.13
N GLY A 809 -14.70 -14.52 -27.99
CA GLY A 809 -15.69 -15.60 -27.94
C GLY A 809 -15.09 -16.98 -28.20
N VAL A 810 -14.12 -17.08 -29.13
CA VAL A 810 -13.34 -18.32 -29.31
C VAL A 810 -12.52 -18.65 -28.05
N ALA A 811 -11.87 -17.66 -27.44
CA ALA A 811 -11.06 -17.86 -26.23
C ALA A 811 -11.91 -18.31 -25.03
N GLU A 812 -13.09 -17.71 -24.84
CA GLU A 812 -14.08 -18.12 -23.84
C GLU A 812 -14.54 -19.57 -24.07
N ALA A 813 -14.96 -19.89 -25.30
CA ALA A 813 -15.45 -21.23 -25.64
C ALA A 813 -14.37 -22.31 -25.44
N LEU A 814 -13.10 -21.98 -25.66
CA LEU A 814 -11.95 -22.84 -25.37
C LEU A 814 -11.71 -22.99 -23.88
N ALA A 815 -11.73 -21.90 -23.12
CA ALA A 815 -11.49 -21.92 -21.68
C ALA A 815 -12.56 -22.73 -20.93
N LEU A 816 -13.83 -22.60 -21.33
CA LEU A 816 -14.94 -23.43 -20.83
C LEU A 816 -14.77 -24.93 -21.12
N LYS A 817 -13.93 -25.29 -22.09
CA LYS A 817 -13.54 -26.69 -22.40
C LYS A 817 -12.18 -27.08 -21.81
N GLY A 818 -11.62 -26.24 -20.93
CA GLY A 818 -10.34 -26.48 -20.28
C GLY A 818 -9.14 -26.27 -21.19
N VAL A 819 -9.23 -25.38 -22.18
CA VAL A 819 -8.13 -25.03 -23.09
C VAL A 819 -7.77 -23.55 -22.91
N ALA A 820 -6.53 -23.27 -22.52
CA ALA A 820 -6.02 -21.91 -22.39
C ALA A 820 -5.76 -21.26 -23.75
N THR A 821 -5.71 -19.93 -23.80
CA THR A 821 -5.36 -19.21 -25.03
C THR A 821 -4.45 -18.03 -24.76
N ILE A 822 -3.66 -17.68 -25.79
CA ILE A 822 -3.05 -16.35 -25.90
C ILE A 822 -3.36 -15.76 -27.28
N ARG A 823 -3.85 -14.53 -27.30
CA ARG A 823 -4.14 -13.74 -28.50
C ARG A 823 -3.42 -12.40 -28.42
N MET A 824 -2.93 -11.88 -29.54
CA MET A 824 -1.98 -10.75 -29.56
C MET A 824 -2.28 -9.72 -30.63
N ASP A 825 -1.80 -8.50 -30.46
CA ASP A 825 -1.83 -7.43 -31.46
C ASP A 825 -0.48 -7.37 -32.20
N PHE A 826 -0.51 -7.56 -33.52
CA PHE A 826 0.68 -7.38 -34.36
C PHE A 826 1.02 -5.88 -34.57
N PRO A 827 2.24 -5.55 -35.05
CA PRO A 827 2.67 -4.16 -35.20
C PRO A 827 1.68 -3.28 -35.98
N GLY A 828 1.29 -2.15 -35.40
CA GLY A 828 0.32 -1.20 -35.97
C GLY A 828 -1.14 -1.63 -35.90
N CYS A 829 -1.46 -2.72 -35.23
CA CYS A 829 -2.81 -3.24 -35.00
C CYS A 829 -3.22 -3.06 -33.53
N GLY A 830 -4.53 -2.90 -33.27
CA GLY A 830 -5.07 -2.81 -31.92
C GLY A 830 -4.34 -1.81 -31.01
N GLU A 831 -3.79 -2.32 -29.91
CA GLU A 831 -3.05 -1.54 -28.90
C GLU A 831 -1.53 -1.46 -29.17
N SER A 832 -1.03 -2.09 -30.24
CA SER A 832 0.39 -2.03 -30.57
C SER A 832 0.84 -0.59 -30.81
N THR A 833 1.91 -0.18 -30.11
CA THR A 833 2.56 1.13 -30.31
C THR A 833 3.52 1.15 -31.50
N GLU A 834 3.92 -0.02 -32.00
CA GLU A 834 4.77 -0.16 -33.20
C GLU A 834 4.05 0.33 -34.46
N PRO A 835 4.78 0.92 -35.44
CA PRO A 835 4.16 1.37 -36.68
C PRO A 835 3.78 0.18 -37.59
N PHE A 836 2.72 0.33 -38.37
CA PHE A 836 2.25 -0.70 -39.32
C PHE A 836 3.31 -1.08 -40.38
N THR A 837 4.33 -0.25 -40.60
CA THR A 837 5.46 -0.58 -41.47
C THR A 837 6.28 -1.77 -40.95
N GLU A 838 6.21 -2.08 -39.66
CA GLU A 838 6.81 -3.26 -39.04
C GLU A 838 5.92 -4.51 -39.11
N ASN A 839 4.71 -4.43 -39.69
CA ASN A 839 3.74 -5.54 -39.79
C ASN A 839 4.10 -6.56 -40.88
N TYR A 840 5.39 -6.84 -41.12
CA TYR A 840 5.83 -7.86 -42.09
C TYR A 840 5.92 -9.25 -41.46
N LEU A 841 5.95 -10.29 -42.31
CA LEU A 841 5.67 -11.67 -41.93
C LEU A 841 6.62 -12.20 -40.84
N SER A 842 7.91 -11.93 -40.96
CA SER A 842 8.93 -12.38 -40.01
C SER A 842 8.75 -11.76 -38.62
N ASN A 843 8.31 -10.50 -38.54
CA ASN A 843 7.96 -9.86 -37.28
C ASN A 843 6.73 -10.50 -36.65
N MET A 844 5.65 -10.69 -37.42
CA MET A 844 4.42 -11.31 -36.92
C MET A 844 4.67 -12.75 -36.43
N ILE A 845 5.47 -13.54 -37.15
CA ILE A 845 5.90 -14.87 -36.71
C ILE A 845 6.71 -14.79 -35.41
N SER A 846 7.62 -13.83 -35.31
CA SER A 846 8.42 -13.62 -34.10
C SER A 846 7.53 -13.25 -32.89
N ASP A 847 6.55 -12.38 -33.07
CA ASP A 847 5.65 -11.93 -32.00
C ASP A 847 4.73 -13.08 -31.56
N SER A 848 4.24 -13.90 -32.50
CA SER A 848 3.49 -15.13 -32.23
C SER A 848 4.30 -16.12 -31.39
N ASN A 849 5.56 -16.37 -31.78
CA ASN A 849 6.45 -17.26 -31.06
C ASN A 849 6.79 -16.72 -29.66
N ALA A 850 7.02 -15.41 -29.51
CA ALA A 850 7.28 -14.77 -28.22
C ALA A 850 6.07 -14.90 -27.29
N CYS A 851 4.85 -14.69 -27.80
CA CYS A 851 3.62 -14.89 -27.03
C CYS A 851 3.46 -16.34 -26.57
N LYS A 852 3.71 -17.31 -27.47
CA LYS A 852 3.72 -18.73 -27.11
C LYS A 852 4.74 -19.04 -26.00
N ASP A 853 5.96 -18.52 -26.11
CA ASP A 853 7.02 -18.73 -25.11
C ASP A 853 6.64 -18.10 -23.76
N TYR A 854 6.06 -16.89 -23.79
CA TYR A 854 5.55 -16.21 -22.59
C TYR A 854 4.44 -17.01 -21.92
N LEU A 855 3.47 -17.51 -22.70
CA LEU A 855 2.36 -18.31 -22.18
C LEU A 855 2.87 -19.56 -21.45
N VAL A 856 3.79 -20.30 -22.07
CA VAL A 856 4.36 -21.53 -21.50
C VAL A 856 5.24 -21.25 -20.28
N ALA A 857 5.92 -20.11 -20.24
CA ALA A 857 6.84 -19.77 -19.14
C ALA A 857 6.12 -19.26 -17.88
N ASN A 858 4.98 -18.59 -18.04
CA ASN A 858 4.33 -17.83 -16.96
C ASN A 858 3.00 -18.43 -16.49
N TYR A 859 2.40 -19.35 -17.25
CA TYR A 859 1.10 -19.95 -16.90
C TYR A 859 1.19 -21.48 -16.80
N ASP A 860 0.23 -22.08 -16.10
CA ASP A 860 0.12 -23.54 -15.93
C ASP A 860 -0.40 -24.21 -17.20
N VAL A 861 0.43 -24.18 -18.24
CA VAL A 861 0.16 -24.67 -19.59
C VAL A 861 1.06 -25.85 -19.92
N ASP A 862 0.47 -26.86 -20.54
CA ASP A 862 1.15 -28.05 -21.00
C ASP A 862 1.81 -27.80 -22.36
N ALA A 863 3.13 -27.60 -22.33
CA ALA A 863 3.94 -27.36 -23.50
C ALA A 863 3.91 -28.50 -24.55
N GLU A 864 3.45 -29.70 -24.19
CA GLU A 864 3.29 -30.82 -25.13
C GLU A 864 1.91 -30.83 -25.82
N ARG A 865 0.97 -29.97 -25.38
CA ARG A 865 -0.41 -29.90 -25.89
C ARG A 865 -0.77 -28.50 -26.36
N LEU A 866 0.02 -27.99 -27.30
CA LEU A 866 -0.19 -26.68 -27.93
C LEU A 866 -0.94 -26.80 -29.27
N GLY A 867 -1.88 -25.90 -29.51
CA GLY A 867 -2.54 -25.67 -30.78
C GLY A 867 -2.23 -24.28 -31.34
N ILE A 868 -2.45 -24.09 -32.64
CA ILE A 868 -2.31 -22.78 -33.28
C ILE A 868 -3.53 -22.48 -34.16
N LEU A 869 -4.12 -21.31 -33.96
CA LEU A 869 -5.20 -20.77 -34.78
C LEU A 869 -4.65 -19.61 -35.61
N GLY A 870 -5.05 -19.57 -36.87
CA GLY A 870 -4.75 -18.45 -37.75
C GLY A 870 -5.96 -18.03 -38.58
N TYR A 871 -6.33 -16.75 -38.52
CA TYR A 871 -7.38 -16.15 -39.34
C TYR A 871 -6.80 -15.33 -40.48
N SER A 872 -7.22 -15.57 -41.73
CA SER A 872 -6.77 -14.80 -42.90
C SER A 872 -5.23 -14.77 -43.02
N MET A 873 -4.59 -13.60 -42.87
CA MET A 873 -3.12 -13.48 -42.79
C MET A 873 -2.53 -14.28 -41.61
N GLY A 874 -3.20 -14.33 -40.47
CA GLY A 874 -2.88 -15.21 -39.36
C GLY A 874 -2.84 -16.69 -39.76
N GLY A 875 -3.67 -17.11 -40.73
CA GLY A 875 -3.64 -18.45 -41.30
C GLY A 875 -2.37 -18.73 -42.11
N ARG A 876 -1.84 -17.71 -42.82
CA ARG A 876 -0.52 -17.81 -43.47
C ARG A 876 0.60 -17.93 -42.44
N ILE A 877 0.53 -17.17 -41.35
CA ILE A 877 1.48 -17.24 -40.23
C ILE A 877 1.48 -18.64 -39.61
N ALA A 878 0.30 -19.16 -39.24
CA ALA A 878 0.15 -20.49 -38.65
C ALA A 878 0.67 -21.62 -39.58
N ALA A 879 0.33 -21.56 -40.86
CA ALA A 879 0.81 -22.53 -41.85
C ALA A 879 2.34 -22.46 -42.04
N THR A 880 2.92 -21.26 -41.96
CA THR A 880 4.38 -21.07 -42.06
C THR A 880 5.09 -21.64 -40.84
N ILE A 881 4.65 -21.29 -39.63
CA ILE A 881 5.23 -21.76 -38.37
C ILE A 881 5.16 -23.29 -38.28
N THR A 882 4.02 -23.90 -38.62
CA THR A 882 3.86 -25.37 -38.59
C THR A 882 4.68 -26.10 -39.66
N GLY A 883 5.25 -25.38 -40.64
CA GLY A 883 6.21 -25.91 -41.62
C GLY A 883 7.67 -25.93 -41.16
N GLU A 884 7.97 -25.39 -39.98
CA GLU A 884 9.30 -25.38 -39.36
C GLU A 884 9.61 -26.72 -38.69
N ASP A 885 10.90 -27.06 -38.52
CA ASP A 885 11.31 -28.39 -38.03
C ASP A 885 11.11 -28.56 -36.51
N ASP A 886 11.12 -27.46 -35.76
CA ASP A 886 11.06 -27.38 -34.30
C ASP A 886 9.74 -26.81 -33.77
N GLN A 887 8.70 -26.77 -34.61
CA GLN A 887 7.38 -26.30 -34.23
C GLN A 887 6.75 -27.18 -33.12
N PRO A 888 6.15 -26.62 -32.06
CA PRO A 888 5.65 -27.39 -30.91
C PRO A 888 4.16 -27.80 -31.01
N TYR A 889 3.45 -27.34 -32.04
CA TYR A 889 2.00 -27.49 -32.14
C TYR A 889 1.57 -28.89 -32.55
N GLN A 890 0.49 -29.36 -31.95
CA GLN A 890 -0.14 -30.67 -32.16
C GLN A 890 -1.42 -30.59 -32.99
N ALA A 891 -2.09 -29.43 -33.02
CA ALA A 891 -3.32 -29.20 -33.79
C ALA A 891 -3.33 -27.80 -34.39
N MET A 892 -3.99 -27.63 -35.55
CA MET A 892 -4.08 -26.33 -36.22
C MET A 892 -5.47 -26.04 -36.76
N VAL A 893 -5.90 -24.79 -36.65
CA VAL A 893 -7.09 -24.26 -37.34
C VAL A 893 -6.67 -23.15 -38.30
N LEU A 894 -7.16 -23.26 -39.53
CA LEU A 894 -7.07 -22.21 -40.56
C LEU A 894 -8.46 -21.66 -40.83
N LEU A 895 -8.78 -20.51 -40.24
CA LEU A 895 -10.01 -19.77 -40.55
C LEU A 895 -9.71 -18.86 -41.74
N ALA A 896 -10.26 -19.20 -42.91
CA ALA A 896 -10.04 -18.46 -44.16
C ALA A 896 -8.55 -18.20 -44.45
N GLY A 897 -7.67 -19.19 -44.25
CA GLY A 897 -6.23 -18.99 -44.27
C GLY A 897 -5.72 -18.47 -45.63
N ALA A 898 -5.02 -17.34 -45.64
CA ALA A 898 -4.49 -16.69 -46.85
C ALA A 898 -3.24 -17.39 -47.42
N VAL A 899 -3.34 -18.69 -47.72
CA VAL A 899 -2.23 -19.58 -48.10
C VAL A 899 -1.88 -19.58 -49.59
N GLY A 900 -2.58 -18.78 -50.40
CA GLY A 900 -2.40 -18.70 -51.85
C GLY A 900 -1.05 -18.15 -52.31
N ASP A 901 -0.93 -17.87 -53.60
CA ASP A 901 0.29 -17.29 -54.19
C ASP A 901 0.61 -15.90 -53.61
N GLY A 902 1.81 -15.75 -53.04
CA GLY A 902 2.22 -14.54 -52.31
C GLY A 902 2.33 -13.30 -53.20
N GLU A 903 2.77 -13.45 -54.43
CA GLU A 903 2.87 -12.38 -55.43
C GLU A 903 1.48 -11.87 -55.82
N THR A 904 0.53 -12.77 -56.07
CA THR A 904 -0.86 -12.43 -56.36
C THR A 904 -1.54 -11.72 -55.17
N LEU A 905 -1.31 -12.21 -53.95
CA LEU A 905 -1.84 -11.59 -52.73
C LEU A 905 -1.30 -10.17 -52.52
N ALA A 906 0.02 -9.99 -52.68
CA ALA A 906 0.68 -8.69 -52.57
C ALA A 906 0.14 -7.68 -53.60
N ALA A 907 -0.04 -8.11 -54.85
CA ALA A 907 -0.58 -7.26 -55.91
C ALA A 907 -2.03 -6.84 -55.63
N ASN A 908 -2.87 -7.79 -55.22
CA ASN A 908 -4.27 -7.54 -54.89
C ASN A 908 -4.41 -6.55 -53.74
N LEU A 909 -3.61 -6.70 -52.68
CA LEU A 909 -3.65 -5.80 -51.52
C LEU A 909 -3.14 -4.38 -51.86
N ALA A 910 -2.10 -4.28 -52.69
CA ALA A 910 -1.61 -2.99 -53.19
C ALA A 910 -2.54 -2.31 -54.22
N GLY A 911 -3.55 -3.03 -54.72
CA GLY A 911 -4.43 -2.54 -55.78
C GLY A 911 -3.70 -2.35 -57.12
N CYS A 912 -2.67 -3.15 -57.40
CA CYS A 912 -1.88 -3.11 -58.63
C CYS A 912 -1.87 -4.47 -59.35
N SER A 913 -1.31 -4.53 -60.57
CA SER A 913 -1.03 -5.82 -61.21
C SER A 913 0.29 -6.41 -60.72
N VAL A 914 0.46 -7.73 -60.88
CA VAL A 914 1.72 -8.42 -60.53
C VAL A 914 2.93 -7.77 -61.23
N GLU A 915 2.79 -7.34 -62.48
CA GLU A 915 3.87 -6.66 -63.22
C GLU A 915 4.22 -5.27 -62.66
N GLU A 916 3.37 -4.68 -61.83
CA GLU A 916 3.56 -3.36 -61.22
C GLU A 916 4.20 -3.45 -59.83
N LEU A 917 4.29 -4.63 -59.23
CA LEU A 917 4.81 -4.84 -57.87
C LEU A 917 6.24 -4.32 -57.68
N ASP A 918 7.14 -4.56 -58.63
CA ASP A 918 8.52 -4.04 -58.56
C ASP A 918 8.55 -2.51 -58.39
N SER A 919 7.61 -1.79 -59.00
CA SER A 919 7.50 -0.33 -58.88
C SER A 919 6.90 0.09 -57.55
N VAL A 920 5.92 -0.67 -57.04
CA VAL A 920 5.34 -0.47 -55.70
C VAL A 920 6.40 -0.69 -54.61
N ILE A 921 7.19 -1.76 -54.72
CA ILE A 921 8.28 -2.07 -53.79
C ILE A 921 9.34 -0.98 -53.82
N ALA A 922 9.77 -0.55 -55.02
CA ALA A 922 10.73 0.54 -55.15
C ALA A 922 10.22 1.86 -54.54
N GLN A 923 8.91 2.12 -54.63
CA GLN A 923 8.28 3.26 -53.97
C GLN A 923 8.31 3.11 -52.45
N ALA A 924 7.96 1.93 -51.92
CA ALA A 924 8.02 1.63 -50.49
C ALA A 924 9.44 1.81 -49.92
N GLU A 925 10.47 1.43 -50.66
CA GLU A 925 11.87 1.64 -50.27
C GLU A 925 12.28 3.11 -50.26
N SER A 926 11.87 3.86 -51.29
CA SER A 926 12.18 5.29 -51.41
C SER A 926 11.55 6.10 -50.29
N ASP A 927 10.29 5.82 -50.00
CA ASP A 927 9.46 6.64 -49.11
C ASP A 927 9.43 6.09 -47.68
N GLY A 928 10.04 4.93 -47.44
CA GLY A 928 9.96 4.18 -46.19
C GLY A 928 8.63 3.45 -45.99
N LYS A 929 7.65 3.64 -46.89
CA LYS A 929 6.32 3.05 -46.85
C LYS A 929 5.58 3.13 -48.19
N TYR A 930 4.55 2.30 -48.36
CA TYR A 930 3.55 2.40 -49.40
C TYR A 930 2.15 2.36 -48.76
N THR A 931 1.42 3.46 -48.88
CA THR A 931 0.09 3.59 -48.27
C THR A 931 -0.97 2.92 -49.12
N ILE A 932 -1.71 1.98 -48.53
CA ILE A 932 -2.89 1.35 -49.12
C ILE A 932 -4.16 1.81 -48.41
N THR A 933 -5.30 1.57 -49.06
CA THR A 933 -6.61 1.62 -48.40
C THR A 933 -7.32 0.30 -48.65
N THR A 934 -7.61 -0.45 -47.59
CA THR A 934 -8.26 -1.76 -47.69
C THR A 934 -9.69 -1.60 -48.21
N GLN A 935 -10.30 -2.70 -48.66
CA GLN A 935 -11.71 -2.69 -49.09
C GLN A 935 -12.69 -2.31 -47.98
N TYR A 936 -12.25 -2.34 -46.72
CA TYR A 936 -12.99 -1.96 -45.53
C TYR A 936 -12.71 -0.51 -45.08
N GLY A 937 -11.87 0.22 -45.83
CA GLY A 937 -11.59 1.64 -45.60
C GLY A 937 -10.45 1.95 -44.65
N GLN A 938 -9.71 0.93 -44.18
CA GLN A 938 -8.54 1.13 -43.32
C GLN A 938 -7.36 1.65 -44.16
N VAL A 939 -6.68 2.69 -43.67
CA VAL A 939 -5.48 3.24 -44.31
C VAL A 939 -4.25 2.68 -43.60
N GLN A 940 -3.38 2.00 -44.35
CA GLN A 940 -2.24 1.27 -43.81
C GLN A 940 -0.96 1.58 -44.58
N ASP A 941 0.15 1.70 -43.86
CA ASP A 941 1.47 1.98 -44.42
C ASP A 941 2.30 0.69 -44.45
N LEU A 942 2.47 0.10 -45.64
CA LEU A 942 3.23 -1.14 -45.81
C LEU A 942 4.71 -0.85 -46.11
N SER A 943 5.63 -1.61 -45.51
CA SER A 943 7.05 -1.50 -45.83
C SER A 943 7.44 -2.29 -47.07
N ALA A 944 8.62 -2.03 -47.63
CA ALA A 944 9.18 -2.86 -48.70
C ALA A 944 9.46 -4.31 -48.23
N ALA A 945 9.76 -4.50 -46.93
CA ALA A 945 9.94 -5.82 -46.34
C ALA A 945 8.64 -6.63 -46.40
N TRP A 946 7.50 -6.00 -46.10
CA TRP A 946 6.18 -6.64 -46.22
C TRP A 946 5.97 -7.29 -47.59
N PHE A 947 6.16 -6.52 -48.67
CA PHE A 947 5.96 -7.03 -50.02
C PHE A 947 6.90 -8.18 -50.38
N ARG A 948 8.18 -8.05 -50.01
CA ARG A 948 9.19 -9.08 -50.31
C ARG A 948 8.90 -10.38 -49.58
N GLU A 949 8.64 -10.30 -48.29
CA GLU A 949 8.36 -11.49 -47.49
C GLU A 949 7.05 -12.16 -47.91
N MET A 950 6.04 -11.38 -48.33
CA MET A 950 4.83 -11.94 -48.91
C MET A 950 5.12 -12.70 -50.21
N ILE A 951 5.89 -12.13 -51.14
CA ILE A 951 6.28 -12.78 -52.40
C ILE A 951 7.13 -14.04 -52.14
N ASP A 952 8.07 -13.97 -51.21
CA ASP A 952 9.01 -15.05 -50.90
C ASP A 952 8.38 -16.16 -50.04
N SER A 953 7.19 -15.93 -49.46
CA SER A 953 6.55 -16.89 -48.55
C SER A 953 5.73 -17.97 -49.29
N GLU A 954 6.11 -19.22 -49.05
CA GLU A 954 5.40 -20.42 -49.53
C GLU A 954 4.83 -21.23 -48.34
N PRO A 955 3.71 -20.80 -47.72
CA PRO A 955 3.22 -21.37 -46.46
C PRO A 955 2.90 -22.86 -46.53
N LEU A 956 2.58 -23.40 -47.71
CA LEU A 956 2.27 -24.81 -47.90
C LEU A 956 3.46 -25.66 -48.37
N ALA A 957 4.63 -25.06 -48.67
CA ALA A 957 5.79 -25.80 -49.20
C ALA A 957 6.24 -26.94 -48.26
N ASN A 958 6.08 -26.73 -46.95
CA ASN A 958 6.43 -27.69 -45.91
C ASN A 958 5.21 -28.27 -45.18
N ALA A 959 3.98 -28.13 -45.71
CA ALA A 959 2.75 -28.59 -45.06
C ALA A 959 2.81 -30.06 -44.61
N SER A 960 3.45 -30.93 -45.43
CA SER A 960 3.64 -32.36 -45.11
C SER A 960 4.45 -32.66 -43.84
N LYS A 961 5.14 -31.67 -43.27
CA LYS A 961 5.86 -31.83 -41.99
C LYS A 961 4.91 -31.79 -40.80
N PHE A 962 3.81 -31.07 -40.90
CA PHE A 962 2.78 -31.06 -39.88
C PHE A 962 1.88 -32.28 -40.03
N THR A 963 1.90 -33.15 -39.02
CA THR A 963 1.14 -34.42 -39.05
C THR A 963 -0.07 -34.43 -38.11
N GLY A 964 -0.25 -33.35 -37.34
CA GLY A 964 -1.42 -33.16 -36.48
C GLY A 964 -2.71 -32.95 -37.28
N PRO A 965 -3.88 -33.05 -36.62
CA PRO A 965 -5.15 -32.69 -37.23
C PRO A 965 -5.18 -31.20 -37.64
N VAL A 966 -5.79 -30.93 -38.78
CA VAL A 966 -6.01 -29.57 -39.31
C VAL A 966 -7.50 -29.36 -39.57
N LEU A 967 -8.06 -28.26 -39.10
CA LEU A 967 -9.42 -27.83 -39.45
C LEU A 967 -9.36 -26.57 -40.32
N VAL A 968 -9.96 -26.64 -41.50
CA VAL A 968 -10.07 -25.52 -42.44
C VAL A 968 -11.52 -25.01 -42.42
N ILE A 969 -11.72 -23.76 -41.97
CA ILE A 969 -13.05 -23.14 -41.88
C ILE A 969 -13.13 -22.02 -42.91
N TYR A 970 -14.18 -22.00 -43.75
CA TYR A 970 -14.36 -20.93 -44.73
C TYR A 970 -15.82 -20.68 -45.11
N GLY A 971 -16.14 -19.44 -45.48
CA GLY A 971 -17.48 -19.00 -45.82
C GLY A 971 -17.81 -19.25 -47.30
N ASP A 972 -19.06 -19.60 -47.59
CA ASP A 972 -19.49 -19.82 -48.98
C ASP A 972 -19.69 -18.53 -49.80
N GLN A 973 -19.65 -17.36 -49.13
CA GLN A 973 -19.65 -16.03 -49.74
C GLN A 973 -18.32 -15.27 -49.56
N ASP A 974 -17.27 -15.93 -49.05
CA ASP A 974 -15.96 -15.29 -48.90
C ASP A 974 -15.32 -15.05 -50.28
N THR A 975 -15.18 -13.77 -50.66
CA THR A 975 -14.52 -13.37 -51.91
C THR A 975 -13.06 -12.93 -51.71
N VAL A 976 -12.60 -12.83 -50.47
CA VAL A 976 -11.24 -12.39 -50.12
C VAL A 976 -10.31 -13.59 -50.08
N VAL A 977 -10.73 -14.66 -49.39
CA VAL A 977 -10.06 -15.96 -49.42
C VAL A 977 -11.06 -16.99 -49.93
N PRO A 978 -11.22 -17.09 -51.26
CA PRO A 978 -12.24 -17.94 -51.87
C PRO A 978 -12.01 -19.43 -51.62
N ALA A 979 -13.06 -20.22 -51.85
CA ALA A 979 -13.07 -21.67 -51.59
C ALA A 979 -11.93 -22.43 -52.29
N ASP A 980 -11.49 -21.98 -53.47
CA ASP A 980 -10.36 -22.59 -54.19
C ASP A 980 -9.01 -22.35 -53.50
N VAL A 981 -8.85 -21.26 -52.76
CA VAL A 981 -7.67 -21.04 -51.91
C VAL A 981 -7.70 -21.94 -50.68
N ASN A 982 -8.86 -22.09 -50.03
CA ASN A 982 -9.01 -23.01 -48.89
C ASN A 982 -8.81 -24.48 -49.29
N GLN A 983 -9.19 -24.85 -50.52
CA GLN A 983 -8.92 -26.17 -51.08
C GLN A 983 -7.42 -26.48 -51.15
N LEU A 984 -6.54 -25.47 -51.31
CA LEU A 984 -5.09 -25.68 -51.29
C LEU A 984 -4.62 -26.24 -49.95
N SER A 985 -5.17 -25.76 -48.83
CA SER A 985 -4.87 -26.30 -47.49
C SER A 985 -5.36 -27.75 -47.36
N LEU A 986 -6.60 -28.02 -47.79
CA LEU A 986 -7.18 -29.37 -47.74
C LEU A 986 -6.37 -30.39 -48.55
N ASP A 987 -5.80 -29.97 -49.68
CA ASP A 987 -4.97 -30.82 -50.53
C ASP A 987 -3.54 -31.01 -49.97
N ALA A 988 -3.05 -30.05 -49.18
CA ALA A 988 -1.66 -30.02 -48.70
C ALA A 988 -1.42 -30.79 -47.40
N TYR A 989 -2.40 -30.83 -46.47
CA TYR A 989 -2.28 -31.50 -45.18
C TYR A 989 -2.97 -32.88 -45.17
N GLU A 990 -2.29 -33.90 -44.66
CA GLU A 990 -2.80 -35.29 -44.68
C GLU A 990 -4.06 -35.49 -43.81
N ASN A 991 -4.12 -34.79 -42.67
CA ASN A 991 -5.18 -34.91 -41.67
C ASN A 991 -6.10 -33.67 -41.64
N ALA A 992 -6.42 -33.12 -42.82
CA ALA A 992 -7.29 -31.95 -42.94
C ALA A 992 -8.79 -32.31 -42.95
N SER A 993 -9.59 -31.51 -42.25
CA SER A 993 -11.06 -31.53 -42.26
C SER A 993 -11.60 -30.14 -42.59
N GLU A 994 -12.86 -30.05 -43.05
CA GLU A 994 -13.46 -28.77 -43.45
C GLU A 994 -14.77 -28.46 -42.72
N VAL A 995 -15.01 -27.18 -42.47
CA VAL A 995 -16.32 -26.61 -42.11
C VAL A 995 -16.62 -25.46 -43.08
N VAL A 996 -17.67 -25.63 -43.88
CA VAL A 996 -18.18 -24.59 -44.78
C VAL A 996 -19.31 -23.83 -44.08
N VAL A 997 -19.11 -22.54 -43.84
CA VAL A 997 -20.04 -21.70 -43.08
C VAL A 997 -21.05 -21.04 -44.05
N PRO A 998 -22.33 -21.45 -44.04
CA PRO A 998 -23.29 -20.98 -45.03
C PRO A 998 -23.64 -19.50 -44.85
N GLY A 999 -23.54 -18.72 -45.92
CA GLY A 999 -23.88 -17.29 -45.91
C GLY A 999 -22.81 -16.37 -45.31
N ALA A 1000 -21.72 -16.92 -44.79
CA ALA A 1000 -20.62 -16.13 -44.23
C ALA A 1000 -19.79 -15.48 -45.35
N ASP A 1001 -19.55 -14.18 -45.20
CA ASP A 1001 -18.51 -13.45 -45.92
C ASP A 1001 -17.18 -13.54 -45.15
N HIS A 1002 -16.15 -12.82 -45.60
CA HIS A 1002 -14.84 -12.85 -44.95
C HIS A 1002 -14.87 -12.35 -43.50
N GLY A 1003 -15.96 -11.69 -43.03
CA GLY A 1003 -16.05 -11.21 -41.66
C GLY A 1003 -16.56 -12.24 -40.64
N TYR A 1004 -17.07 -13.39 -41.09
CA TYR A 1004 -17.51 -14.51 -40.25
C TYR A 1004 -18.46 -14.16 -39.09
N GLY A 1005 -19.24 -13.08 -39.24
CA GLY A 1005 -20.12 -12.58 -38.18
C GLY A 1005 -19.41 -11.78 -37.07
N PHE A 1006 -18.08 -11.71 -37.07
CA PHE A 1006 -17.35 -10.95 -36.05
C PHE A 1006 -17.52 -9.43 -36.23
N TYR A 1007 -17.68 -8.98 -37.47
CA TYR A 1007 -17.85 -7.56 -37.81
C TYR A 1007 -19.28 -7.20 -38.22
N SER A 1008 -20.25 -8.08 -37.97
CA SER A 1008 -21.64 -7.90 -38.42
C SER A 1008 -22.62 -8.63 -37.51
N ASP A 1009 -23.88 -8.19 -37.46
CA ASP A 1009 -24.94 -8.81 -36.64
C ASP A 1009 -25.41 -10.17 -37.22
N GLN A 1010 -24.56 -11.21 -37.09
CA GLN A 1010 -24.82 -12.58 -37.55
C GLN A 1010 -24.46 -13.61 -36.45
N PRO A 1011 -25.17 -13.61 -35.31
CA PRO A 1011 -24.80 -14.43 -34.15
C PRO A 1011 -24.79 -15.94 -34.42
N ASP A 1012 -25.65 -16.44 -35.32
CA ASP A 1012 -25.66 -17.85 -35.71
C ASP A 1012 -24.37 -18.26 -36.47
N VAL A 1013 -23.77 -17.33 -37.21
CA VAL A 1013 -22.51 -17.55 -37.94
C VAL A 1013 -21.35 -17.55 -36.95
N THR A 1014 -21.29 -16.55 -36.08
CA THR A 1014 -20.29 -16.42 -35.02
C THR A 1014 -20.26 -17.66 -34.13
N ALA A 1015 -21.41 -18.08 -33.59
CA ALA A 1015 -21.52 -19.25 -32.72
C ALA A 1015 -21.11 -20.57 -33.40
N LEU A 1016 -21.40 -20.72 -34.71
CA LEU A 1016 -20.97 -21.89 -35.46
C LEU A 1016 -19.44 -21.93 -35.60
N VAL A 1017 -18.79 -20.79 -35.86
CA VAL A 1017 -17.34 -20.69 -35.97
C VAL A 1017 -16.68 -20.96 -34.63
N GLU A 1018 -17.08 -20.25 -33.57
CA GLU A 1018 -16.56 -20.40 -32.21
C GLU A 1018 -16.68 -21.85 -31.71
N GLY A 1019 -17.88 -22.42 -31.80
CA GLY A 1019 -18.14 -23.78 -31.36
C GLY A 1019 -17.32 -24.82 -32.13
N SER A 1020 -17.19 -24.65 -33.46
CA SER A 1020 -16.39 -25.56 -34.29
C SER A 1020 -14.90 -25.53 -33.93
N ILE A 1021 -14.35 -24.34 -33.64
CA ILE A 1021 -12.95 -24.17 -33.23
C ILE A 1021 -12.74 -24.78 -31.85
N ALA A 1022 -13.61 -24.48 -30.89
CA ALA A 1022 -13.50 -24.93 -29.52
C ALA A 1022 -13.63 -26.46 -29.41
N ASP A 1023 -14.61 -27.06 -30.10
CA ASP A 1023 -14.78 -28.52 -30.15
C ASP A 1023 -13.56 -29.20 -30.76
N PHE A 1024 -13.03 -28.65 -31.86
CA PHE A 1024 -11.88 -29.22 -32.55
C PHE A 1024 -10.62 -29.26 -31.68
N PHE A 1025 -10.27 -28.15 -31.01
CA PHE A 1025 -9.07 -28.12 -30.16
C PHE A 1025 -9.27 -28.93 -28.87
N ALA A 1026 -10.46 -28.89 -28.26
CA ALA A 1026 -10.75 -29.71 -27.08
C ALA A 1026 -10.63 -31.21 -27.37
N GLU A 1027 -11.05 -31.66 -28.56
CA GLU A 1027 -10.85 -33.05 -28.99
C GLU A 1027 -9.39 -33.35 -29.36
N SER A 1028 -8.76 -32.46 -30.13
CA SER A 1028 -7.42 -32.70 -30.69
C SER A 1028 -6.28 -32.59 -29.68
N LEU A 1029 -6.47 -31.79 -28.61
CA LEU A 1029 -5.50 -31.58 -27.53
C LEU A 1029 -5.87 -32.34 -26.25
N ALA A 1030 -6.86 -33.25 -26.32
CA ALA A 1030 -7.22 -34.10 -25.20
C ALA A 1030 -6.03 -34.99 -24.78
N PRO A 1031 -5.88 -35.33 -23.48
CA PRO A 1031 -4.86 -36.26 -23.03
C PRO A 1031 -4.97 -37.59 -23.77
N ALA A 1032 -3.84 -38.17 -24.19
CA ALA A 1032 -3.84 -39.50 -24.78
C ALA A 1032 -4.49 -40.49 -23.80
N ALA A 1033 -5.58 -41.13 -24.20
CA ALA A 1033 -6.30 -42.07 -23.35
C ALA A 1033 -5.32 -43.10 -22.78
N GLU A 1034 -5.19 -43.16 -21.44
CA GLU A 1034 -4.41 -44.21 -20.80
C GLU A 1034 -4.91 -45.56 -21.32
N SER A 1035 -4.04 -46.25 -22.06
CA SER A 1035 -4.24 -47.63 -22.45
C SER A 1035 -4.45 -48.45 -21.18
N THR A 1036 -5.70 -48.67 -20.78
CA THR A 1036 -6.06 -49.68 -19.80
C THR A 1036 -5.75 -51.05 -20.40
N ALA A 1037 -4.50 -51.49 -20.25
CA ALA A 1037 -4.10 -52.86 -20.48
C ALA A 1037 -4.75 -53.73 -19.39
N ALA A 1038 -5.57 -54.68 -19.84
CA ALA A 1038 -6.18 -55.73 -19.03
C ALA A 1038 -5.16 -56.73 -18.46
#